data_AF-M5FN92-F1
#
_entry.id   AF-M5FN92-F1
#
_cell.length_a   1.000
_cell.length_b   1.000
_cell.length_c   1.000
_cell.angle_alpha   90.00
_cell.angle_beta   90.00
_cell.angle_gamma   90.00
#
_symmetry.space_group_name_H-M   'P 1'
#
loop_
_entity.id
_entity.type
_entity.pdbx_description
1 polymer ?
#
loop_
_entity_poly.entity_id
_entity_poly.type
_entity_poly.pdbx_seq_one_letter_code
_entity_poly.pdbx_strand_id
1 'polypeptide(L)'
;MSAKYLPRIYINQAASSFTFSGNPDPATSKFHEQLPGYVQTPVISLDTIAKEVNVGHVLLKDESCRLGLPAFKILGASWAAYRAVTDALNLSTHISLEELAGASKGKGLALYAATDGNHGRAVARMGKLLDIPAFIYVPKTVPLPTREFILGEGATLAIVAGDYDLAVEKVYNDAKKPGGILIQDTSFPGYEDIPKWIVDGYTTMLLELDTQCVSLFGRTPDVVVSPVGVGCFAHAVAQHYMSTSHPQARILTVEPDTAACLKASLLAGEMKTIPTSRTIMDGLYCGTVSSLAWPLLKGGVDVSTSVSDWEAHHAVQDLLKYGVEAGPCGASTLAGLRNVAALAPQALGLGPNTIVALLCTEGARTYPTPLDVTIDDPVTLTQQLVRIDSSNPDLSKAGGAGEVQIAEYVAAWLAHREFDVHILEATVGRPSVVGVAKGAGGGKSLMFNGHIDTVTNAGYKGDPLSGNIIDGSVHGRGSFDMKGGVAASMIAAARGKISGLKGDIIVAAVADEENLSLGTEELLDAGWRADAAIISEPSYLQVTLSHRGFAWFEVTIHGKAAHGSRPELGIDAIVKAGYFLVELDKLGSRLAQDKGHALLGNGTVHAGLVKGGEEPSSYPAQCTITVERRTVPGETDEVVEAQLCGILDNLVAMVPNFAFSIKRITSRAPFQADTALPFTQLVLKHVKDVLKREPVWRAEPFWTDAALLADAGIPSVLFGVDGNGAHAATEWATVESIGQVTEALTRVACEWCA
;
A
#
# COMPACT_ATOMS: atom_id res chain seq x y z
N MET A 1 -5.27 -4.81 -32.55
CA MET A 1 -5.17 -4.13 -31.23
C MET A 1 -5.50 -2.66 -31.44
N SER A 2 -6.60 -2.15 -30.89
CA SER A 2 -6.94 -0.74 -30.99
C SER A 2 -6.11 0.08 -29.99
N ALA A 3 -5.50 1.16 -30.47
CA ALA A 3 -4.61 2.06 -29.74
C ALA A 3 -5.29 2.90 -28.63
N LYS A 4 -5.94 2.28 -27.63
CA LYS A 4 -6.71 3.04 -26.63
C LYS A 4 -6.42 2.85 -25.14
N TYR A 5 -5.45 2.04 -24.75
CA TYR A 5 -4.87 2.12 -23.39
C TYR A 5 -3.42 1.64 -23.46
N LEU A 6 -2.47 2.56 -23.33
CA LEU A 6 -1.09 2.19 -22.96
C LEU A 6 -1.02 2.38 -21.45
N PRO A 7 -1.27 1.34 -20.64
CA PRO A 7 -1.29 1.49 -19.19
C PRO A 7 0.03 2.11 -18.74
N ARG A 8 -0.07 3.04 -17.80
CA ARG A 8 1.03 3.80 -17.18
C ARG A 8 1.60 4.98 -17.98
N ILE A 9 1.16 5.24 -19.21
CA ILE A 9 1.68 6.36 -20.04
C ILE A 9 0.59 7.40 -20.36
N TYR A 10 0.90 8.66 -20.08
CA TYR A 10 0.20 9.82 -20.60
C TYR A 10 1.02 10.51 -21.70
N ILE A 11 0.39 10.88 -22.81
CA ILE A 11 1.02 11.60 -23.93
C ILE A 11 0.31 12.94 -24.13
N ASN A 12 1.05 14.03 -24.00
CA ASN A 12 0.55 15.38 -24.17
C ASN A 12 0.76 15.88 -25.60
N GLN A 13 -0.30 15.88 -26.40
CA GLN A 13 -0.22 16.39 -27.78
C GLN A 13 0.00 17.91 -27.83
N ALA A 14 -0.38 18.65 -26.79
CA ALA A 14 -0.28 20.11 -26.77
C ALA A 14 1.14 20.62 -26.44
N ALA A 15 1.98 19.77 -25.83
CA ALA A 15 3.31 20.15 -25.34
C ALA A 15 4.22 20.71 -26.43
N SER A 16 4.16 20.12 -27.64
CA SER A 16 4.95 20.56 -28.80
C SER A 16 4.76 22.03 -29.22
N SER A 17 3.68 22.68 -28.77
CA SER A 17 3.36 24.08 -29.08
C SER A 17 3.53 25.03 -27.89
N PHE A 18 3.86 24.48 -26.71
CA PHE A 18 4.01 25.24 -25.49
C PHE A 18 5.43 25.82 -25.40
N THR A 19 5.54 27.11 -25.07
CA THR A 19 6.82 27.77 -24.87
C THR A 19 6.77 28.61 -23.61
N PHE A 20 7.89 28.73 -22.93
CA PHE A 20 8.02 29.53 -21.72
C PHE A 20 9.10 30.60 -21.91
N SER A 21 8.79 31.85 -21.55
CA SER A 21 9.66 33.01 -21.76
C SER A 21 10.50 33.39 -20.54
N GLY A 22 10.48 32.60 -19.47
CA GLY A 22 11.30 32.85 -18.29
C GLY A 22 12.68 32.23 -18.46
N ASN A 23 13.71 33.08 -18.49
CA ASN A 23 15.09 32.61 -18.47
C ASN A 23 15.55 32.42 -17.02
N PRO A 24 16.35 31.38 -16.74
CA PRO A 24 16.99 31.21 -15.44
C PRO A 24 17.82 32.43 -15.06
N ASP A 25 17.90 32.74 -13.76
CA ASP A 25 18.75 33.82 -13.27
C ASP A 25 20.23 33.47 -13.57
N PRO A 26 20.94 34.24 -14.43
CA PRO A 26 22.31 33.93 -14.81
C PRO A 26 23.30 34.03 -13.63
N ALA A 27 22.87 34.56 -12.48
CA ALA A 27 23.68 34.58 -11.26
C ALA A 27 23.79 33.20 -10.57
N THR A 28 22.86 32.27 -10.84
CA THR A 28 22.79 30.96 -10.15
C THR A 28 24.07 30.13 -10.29
N SER A 29 24.55 29.91 -11.51
CA SER A 29 25.78 29.12 -11.74
C SER A 29 27.01 29.79 -11.15
N LYS A 30 27.13 31.11 -11.27
CA LYS A 30 28.24 31.88 -10.66
C LYS A 30 28.21 31.83 -9.14
N PHE A 31 27.03 31.73 -8.53
CA PHE A 31 26.89 31.53 -7.09
C PHE A 31 27.34 30.11 -6.70
N HIS A 32 26.87 29.08 -7.38
CA HIS A 32 27.25 27.70 -7.05
C HIS A 32 28.74 27.44 -7.22
N GLU A 33 29.40 28.05 -8.20
CA GLU A 33 30.86 28.02 -8.38
C GLU A 33 31.64 28.55 -7.16
N GLN A 34 31.02 29.37 -6.32
CA GLN A 34 31.62 29.89 -5.09
C GLN A 34 31.42 28.96 -3.89
N LEU A 35 30.55 27.94 -3.99
CA LEU A 35 30.30 27.03 -2.87
C LEU A 35 31.52 26.12 -2.62
N PRO A 36 31.93 25.92 -1.35
CA PRO A 36 33.05 25.04 -1.03
C PRO A 36 32.83 23.62 -1.55
N GLY A 37 33.80 23.11 -2.31
CA GLY A 37 33.74 21.76 -2.90
C GLY A 37 32.90 21.68 -4.17
N TYR A 38 32.52 22.80 -4.79
CA TYR A 38 31.84 22.78 -6.08
C TYR A 38 32.73 22.18 -7.16
N VAL A 39 32.19 21.19 -7.85
CA VAL A 39 32.73 20.60 -9.07
C VAL A 39 31.54 20.33 -9.98
N GLN A 40 31.69 20.61 -11.28
CA GLN A 40 30.72 20.18 -12.28
C GLN A 40 30.59 18.65 -12.26
N THR A 41 29.39 18.14 -12.02
CA THR A 41 29.17 16.68 -11.97
C THR A 41 29.29 16.05 -13.35
N PRO A 42 29.65 14.76 -13.44
CA PRO A 42 29.87 14.11 -14.72
C PRO A 42 28.59 13.86 -15.51
N VAL A 43 28.75 13.77 -16.83
CA VAL A 43 27.78 13.16 -17.74
C VAL A 43 28.37 11.84 -18.23
N ILE A 44 27.63 10.75 -18.02
CA ILE A 44 28.09 9.37 -18.27
C ILE A 44 27.33 8.80 -19.47
N SER A 45 28.04 8.23 -20.43
CA SER A 45 27.41 7.58 -21.59
C SER A 45 26.96 6.16 -21.25
N LEU A 46 25.70 5.83 -21.56
CA LEU A 46 25.09 4.53 -21.33
C LEU A 46 24.93 3.77 -22.66
N ASP A 47 26.04 3.47 -23.33
CA ASP A 47 26.06 2.97 -24.72
C ASP A 47 25.27 1.68 -24.94
N THR A 48 25.24 0.77 -23.96
CA THR A 48 24.46 -0.47 -24.12
C THR A 48 22.96 -0.22 -23.97
N ILE A 49 22.57 0.75 -23.13
CA ILE A 49 21.18 1.20 -23.03
C ILE A 49 20.75 1.91 -24.31
N ALA A 50 21.61 2.75 -24.90
CA ALA A 50 21.29 3.43 -26.16
C ALA A 50 20.95 2.43 -27.28
N LYS A 51 21.71 1.33 -27.37
CA LYS A 51 21.41 0.22 -28.29
C LYS A 51 20.12 -0.51 -27.93
N GLU A 52 19.89 -0.75 -26.64
CA GLU A 52 18.68 -1.42 -26.13
C GLU A 52 17.41 -0.67 -26.55
N VAL A 53 17.37 0.65 -26.38
CA VAL A 53 16.18 1.48 -26.70
C VAL A 53 16.21 2.08 -28.12
N ASN A 54 17.17 1.66 -28.96
CA ASN A 54 17.33 2.09 -30.36
C ASN A 54 17.44 3.63 -30.55
N VAL A 55 18.29 4.27 -29.75
CA VAL A 55 18.63 5.70 -29.88
C VAL A 55 20.12 5.91 -30.15
N GLY A 56 20.49 7.13 -30.58
CA GLY A 56 21.88 7.46 -30.86
C GLY A 56 22.74 7.48 -29.60
N HIS A 57 22.26 8.17 -28.56
CA HIS A 57 22.97 8.31 -27.29
C HIS A 57 21.99 8.34 -26.11
N VAL A 58 22.39 7.68 -25.01
CA VAL A 58 21.76 7.83 -23.70
C VAL A 58 22.83 8.34 -22.75
N LEU A 59 22.60 9.51 -22.17
CA LEU A 59 23.51 10.20 -21.27
C LEU A 59 22.87 10.23 -19.89
N LEU A 60 23.66 10.08 -18.83
CA LEU A 60 23.20 10.23 -17.46
C LEU A 60 23.94 11.39 -16.79
N LYS A 61 23.20 12.39 -16.34
CA LYS A 61 23.71 13.47 -15.51
C LYS A 61 23.71 13.01 -14.05
N ASP A 62 24.89 12.80 -13.49
CA ASP A 62 25.04 12.15 -12.19
C ASP A 62 25.13 13.14 -11.03
N GLU A 63 24.03 13.38 -10.32
CA GLU A 63 24.00 14.22 -9.12
C GLU A 63 24.14 13.43 -7.81
N SER A 64 24.58 12.17 -7.88
CA SER A 64 24.74 11.29 -6.70
C SER A 64 25.75 11.79 -5.67
N CYS A 65 26.61 12.76 -6.01
CA CYS A 65 27.65 13.28 -5.12
C CYS A 65 27.81 14.82 -5.21
N ARG A 66 26.73 15.56 -5.50
CA ARG A 66 26.79 17.02 -5.63
C ARG A 66 27.25 17.70 -4.35
N LEU A 67 28.35 18.47 -4.42
CA LEU A 67 28.93 19.20 -3.27
C LEU A 67 29.24 18.29 -2.06
N GLY A 68 29.55 17.01 -2.32
CA GLY A 68 29.79 16.01 -1.27
C GLY A 68 28.52 15.57 -0.53
N LEU A 69 27.34 15.84 -1.08
CA LEU A 69 26.04 15.39 -0.60
C LEU A 69 25.45 14.37 -1.58
N PRO A 70 24.64 13.41 -1.10
CA PRO A 70 24.15 12.30 -1.92
C PRO A 70 22.98 12.68 -2.85
N ALA A 71 22.82 13.96 -3.20
CA ALA A 71 21.72 14.44 -4.05
C ALA A 71 21.91 15.89 -4.53
N PHE A 72 21.20 16.23 -5.60
CA PHE A 72 21.15 17.56 -6.22
C PHE A 72 20.50 18.68 -5.36
N LYS A 73 19.73 18.32 -4.32
CA LYS A 73 18.85 19.27 -3.58
C LYS A 73 19.57 20.50 -3.01
N ILE A 74 20.88 20.38 -2.79
CA ILE A 74 21.74 21.49 -2.37
C ILE A 74 21.77 22.65 -3.36
N LEU A 75 21.61 22.42 -4.67
CA LEU A 75 21.59 23.50 -5.66
C LEU A 75 20.41 24.45 -5.38
N GLY A 76 19.18 23.92 -5.33
CA GLY A 76 17.99 24.72 -5.03
C GLY A 76 18.01 25.33 -3.62
N ALA A 77 18.29 24.51 -2.60
CA ALA A 77 18.29 24.98 -1.21
C ALA A 77 19.35 26.05 -0.93
N SER A 78 20.53 25.95 -1.55
CA SER A 78 21.61 26.93 -1.37
C SER A 78 21.30 28.28 -2.01
N TRP A 79 20.81 28.29 -3.24
CA TRP A 79 20.42 29.53 -3.90
C TRP A 79 19.27 30.22 -3.16
N ALA A 80 18.26 29.46 -2.75
CA ALA A 80 17.13 30.00 -2.01
C ALA A 80 17.52 30.56 -0.63
N ALA A 81 18.36 29.84 0.13
CA ALA A 81 18.86 30.33 1.41
C ALA A 81 19.71 31.60 1.25
N TYR A 82 20.60 31.62 0.24
CA TYR A 82 21.40 32.81 -0.08
C TYR A 82 20.50 34.02 -0.38
N ARG A 83 19.53 33.85 -1.28
CA ARG A 83 18.57 34.90 -1.66
C ARG A 83 17.74 35.39 -0.48
N ALA A 84 17.17 34.48 0.30
CA ALA A 84 16.33 34.82 1.44
C ALA A 84 17.10 35.58 2.53
N VAL A 85 18.34 35.20 2.81
CA VAL A 85 19.18 35.90 3.79
C VAL A 85 19.63 37.26 3.26
N THR A 86 19.99 37.38 1.96
CA THR A 86 20.30 38.69 1.37
C THR A 86 19.09 39.63 1.45
N ASP A 87 17.89 39.13 1.18
CA ASP A 87 16.65 39.91 1.21
C ASP A 87 16.30 40.35 2.65
N ALA A 88 16.38 39.42 3.61
CA ALA A 88 16.17 39.72 5.03
C ALA A 88 17.14 40.78 5.59
N LEU A 89 18.35 40.89 5.02
CA LEU A 89 19.35 41.88 5.39
C LEU A 89 19.36 43.13 4.50
N ASN A 90 18.47 43.21 3.50
CA ASN A 90 18.45 44.27 2.48
C ASN A 90 19.81 44.45 1.77
N LEU A 91 20.46 43.34 1.41
CA LEU A 91 21.75 43.31 0.73
C LEU A 91 21.59 43.02 -0.77
N SER A 92 22.59 43.40 -1.56
CA SER A 92 22.67 43.06 -2.98
C SER A 92 22.90 41.55 -3.17
N THR A 93 22.34 40.96 -4.22
CA THR A 93 22.54 39.56 -4.60
C THR A 93 23.90 39.30 -5.28
N HIS A 94 24.77 40.31 -5.37
CA HIS A 94 26.11 40.21 -5.95
C HIS A 94 27.25 40.08 -4.92
N ILE A 95 26.94 39.96 -3.64
CA ILE A 95 27.97 39.77 -2.61
C ILE A 95 28.44 38.32 -2.55
N SER A 96 29.64 38.10 -2.04
CA SER A 96 30.15 36.74 -1.82
C SER A 96 29.46 36.05 -0.65
N LEU A 97 29.53 34.71 -0.62
CA LEU A 97 29.01 33.92 0.49
C LEU A 97 29.69 34.28 1.83
N GLU A 98 31.00 34.60 1.79
CA GLU A 98 31.77 35.00 2.97
C GLU A 98 31.30 36.36 3.52
N GLU A 99 31.05 37.33 2.65
CA GLU A 99 30.49 38.64 3.04
C GLU A 99 29.09 38.49 3.62
N LEU A 100 28.24 37.64 3.04
CA LEU A 100 26.90 37.35 3.55
C LEU A 100 26.96 36.68 4.93
N ALA A 101 27.84 35.69 5.11
CA ALA A 101 28.05 35.04 6.41
C ALA A 101 28.52 36.06 7.46
N GLY A 102 29.46 36.94 7.09
CA GLY A 102 29.91 38.04 7.94
C GLY A 102 28.78 39.00 8.33
N ALA A 103 27.92 39.37 7.37
CA ALA A 103 26.79 40.28 7.60
C ALA A 103 25.66 39.65 8.44
N SER A 104 25.55 38.32 8.42
CA SER A 104 24.53 37.55 9.14
C SER A 104 24.84 37.39 10.63
N LYS A 105 26.13 37.49 11.01
CA LYS A 105 26.56 37.32 12.40
C LYS A 105 25.87 38.31 13.35
N GLY A 106 25.31 37.77 14.43
CA GLY A 106 24.65 38.55 15.48
C GLY A 106 23.31 39.18 15.07
N LYS A 107 22.75 38.84 13.90
CA LYS A 107 21.45 39.36 13.43
C LYS A 107 20.24 38.58 13.95
N GLY A 108 20.46 37.45 14.63
CA GLY A 108 19.38 36.62 15.17
C GLY A 108 18.57 35.89 14.10
N LEU A 109 19.15 35.66 12.92
CA LEU A 109 18.50 34.90 11.86
C LEU A 109 18.51 33.39 12.17
N ALA A 110 17.55 32.65 11.62
CA ALA A 110 17.49 31.19 11.70
C ALA A 110 16.81 30.59 10.46
N LEU A 111 17.36 29.51 9.92
CA LEU A 111 16.78 28.77 8.80
C LEU A 111 15.87 27.66 9.31
N TYR A 112 14.74 27.45 8.65
CA TYR A 112 13.75 26.43 8.99
C TYR A 112 13.40 25.60 7.74
N ALA A 113 13.24 24.29 7.87
CA ALA A 113 12.72 23.46 6.78
C ALA A 113 12.11 22.16 7.33
N ALA A 114 11.10 21.62 6.65
CA ALA A 114 10.64 20.25 6.81
C ALA A 114 11.24 19.37 5.72
N THR A 115 11.54 18.11 6.04
CA THR A 115 12.17 17.18 5.11
C THR A 115 11.89 15.72 5.49
N ASP A 116 11.86 14.85 4.49
CA ASP A 116 12.01 13.40 4.66
C ASP A 116 13.41 12.90 4.28
N GLY A 117 14.32 13.81 3.89
CA GLY A 117 15.68 13.44 3.54
C GLY A 117 16.57 14.62 3.16
N ASN A 118 17.00 14.64 1.89
CA ASN A 118 18.11 15.47 1.42
C ASN A 118 17.87 16.99 1.43
N HIS A 119 16.60 17.46 1.45
CA HIS A 119 16.29 18.90 1.44
C HIS A 119 16.75 19.58 2.74
N GLY A 120 16.32 19.06 3.89
CA GLY A 120 16.73 19.62 5.17
C GLY A 120 18.22 19.44 5.46
N ARG A 121 18.87 18.40 4.92
CA ARG A 121 20.34 18.28 4.97
C ARG A 121 21.03 19.40 4.20
N ALA A 122 20.51 19.76 3.02
CA ALA A 122 21.03 20.88 2.25
C ALA A 122 20.81 22.24 2.94
N VAL A 123 19.64 22.46 3.53
CA VAL A 123 19.36 23.67 4.34
C VAL A 123 20.29 23.74 5.55
N ALA A 124 20.53 22.60 6.23
CA ALA A 124 21.47 22.52 7.35
C ALA A 124 22.90 22.87 6.93
N ARG A 125 23.37 22.35 5.79
CA ARG A 125 24.68 22.71 5.21
C ARG A 125 24.80 24.21 4.96
N MET A 126 23.73 24.86 4.48
CA MET A 126 23.72 26.30 4.29
C MET A 126 23.72 27.10 5.60
N GLY A 127 22.98 26.64 6.61
CA GLY A 127 23.06 27.23 7.95
C GLY A 127 24.50 27.24 8.46
N LYS A 128 25.20 26.11 8.32
CA LYS A 128 26.62 26.00 8.67
C LYS A 128 27.53 26.94 7.86
N LEU A 129 27.32 27.07 6.55
CA LEU A 129 28.12 27.95 5.69
C LEU A 129 27.91 29.44 5.99
N LEU A 130 26.69 29.82 6.36
CA LEU A 130 26.32 31.20 6.67
C LEU A 130 26.51 31.58 8.15
N ASP A 131 26.90 30.63 9.00
CA ASP A 131 26.94 30.78 10.47
C ASP A 131 25.57 31.18 11.05
N ILE A 132 24.51 30.54 10.54
CA ILE A 132 23.10 30.73 10.93
C ILE A 132 22.55 29.38 11.44
N PRO A 133 21.86 29.33 12.60
CA PRO A 133 21.25 28.09 13.08
C PRO A 133 20.18 27.57 12.10
N ALA A 134 20.17 26.26 11.87
CA ALA A 134 19.18 25.57 11.05
C ALA A 134 18.32 24.62 11.92
N PHE A 135 17.00 24.76 11.83
CA PHE A 135 16.00 23.93 12.51
C PHE A 135 15.26 23.08 11.49
N ILE A 136 15.46 21.76 11.56
CA ILE A 136 14.93 20.82 10.57
C ILE A 136 13.86 19.93 11.20
N TYR A 137 12.67 19.93 10.62
CA TYR A 137 11.51 19.18 11.08
C TYR A 137 11.40 17.91 10.25
N VAL A 138 11.29 16.77 10.93
CA VAL A 138 11.16 15.47 10.27
C VAL A 138 9.99 14.69 10.89
N PRO A 139 9.17 14.01 10.09
CA PRO A 139 8.21 13.03 10.59
C PRO A 139 8.87 11.92 11.41
N LYS A 140 8.10 11.32 12.33
CA LYS A 140 8.54 10.17 13.13
C LYS A 140 8.91 8.95 12.26
N THR A 141 8.43 8.89 11.03
CA THR A 141 8.68 7.80 10.07
C THR A 141 10.06 7.87 9.40
N VAL A 142 10.71 9.04 9.37
CA VAL A 142 12.03 9.22 8.73
C VAL A 142 13.07 8.30 9.39
N PRO A 143 13.80 7.44 8.65
CA PRO A 143 14.75 6.51 9.23
C PRO A 143 15.86 7.19 10.05
N LEU A 144 16.34 6.53 11.12
CA LEU A 144 17.42 7.05 11.97
C LEU A 144 18.68 7.49 11.19
N PRO A 145 19.21 6.71 10.22
CA PRO A 145 20.39 7.13 9.45
C PRO A 145 20.19 8.47 8.72
N THR A 146 18.99 8.71 8.18
CA THR A 146 18.65 9.96 7.52
C THR A 146 18.70 11.15 8.49
N ARG A 147 18.23 10.95 9.73
CA ARG A 147 18.28 11.98 10.79
C ARG A 147 19.71 12.28 11.21
N GLU A 148 20.55 11.25 11.32
CA GLU A 148 21.97 11.40 11.66
C GLU A 148 22.73 12.22 10.61
N PHE A 149 22.43 12.03 9.32
CA PHE A 149 23.01 12.85 8.26
C PHE A 149 22.64 14.33 8.37
N ILE A 150 21.42 14.65 8.78
CA ILE A 150 20.99 16.05 9.00
C ILE A 150 21.70 16.64 10.22
N LEU A 151 21.74 15.90 11.33
CA LEU A 151 22.43 16.32 12.56
C LEU A 151 23.93 16.53 12.35
N GLY A 152 24.57 15.70 11.51
CA GLY A 152 25.99 15.83 11.15
C GLY A 152 26.35 17.14 10.44
N GLU A 153 25.36 17.85 9.88
CA GLU A 153 25.53 19.18 9.30
C GLU A 153 25.46 20.32 10.34
N GLY A 154 25.15 20.00 11.61
CA GLY A 154 25.03 20.98 12.69
C GLY A 154 23.62 21.56 12.88
N ALA A 155 22.60 20.95 12.26
CA ALA A 155 21.20 21.35 12.47
C ALA A 155 20.65 20.89 13.82
N THR A 156 19.64 21.62 14.30
CA THR A 156 18.74 21.16 15.37
C THR A 156 17.56 20.42 14.74
N LEU A 157 17.32 19.19 15.16
CA LEU A 157 16.25 18.35 14.59
C LEU A 157 15.02 18.33 15.51
N ALA A 158 13.83 18.55 14.95
CA ALA A 158 12.55 18.42 15.63
C ALA A 158 11.76 17.24 15.04
N ILE A 159 11.45 16.24 15.87
CA ILE A 159 10.65 15.08 15.45
C ILE A 159 9.17 15.44 15.60
N VAL A 160 8.42 15.34 14.51
CA VAL A 160 6.98 15.61 14.47
C VAL A 160 6.21 14.30 14.61
N ALA A 161 5.30 14.24 15.57
CA ALA A 161 4.38 13.11 15.75
C ALA A 161 3.22 13.25 14.75
N GLY A 162 3.52 13.03 13.47
CA GLY A 162 2.63 13.20 12.33
C GLY A 162 3.32 12.81 11.02
N ASP A 163 2.62 13.01 9.91
CA ASP A 163 3.13 12.83 8.55
C ASP A 163 3.95 14.05 8.07
N TYR A 164 4.37 14.01 6.80
CA TYR A 164 5.15 15.07 6.16
C TYR A 164 4.39 16.41 6.13
N ASP A 165 3.10 16.39 5.83
CA ASP A 165 2.29 17.61 5.73
C ASP A 165 2.17 18.31 7.10
N LEU A 166 1.97 17.54 8.18
CA LEU A 166 2.02 18.08 9.54
C LEU A 166 3.40 18.63 9.91
N ALA A 167 4.49 18.04 9.41
CA ALA A 167 5.83 18.58 9.61
C ALA A 167 6.02 19.92 8.89
N VAL A 168 5.53 20.05 7.67
CA VAL A 168 5.50 21.31 6.89
C VAL A 168 4.67 22.39 7.59
N GLU A 169 3.47 22.05 8.08
CA GLU A 169 2.62 22.99 8.82
C GLU A 169 3.30 23.48 10.10
N LYS A 170 3.89 22.55 10.88
CA LYS A 170 4.56 22.88 12.14
C LYS A 170 5.76 23.80 11.90
N VAL A 171 6.62 23.46 10.94
CA VAL A 171 7.81 24.28 10.65
C VAL A 171 7.42 25.66 10.11
N TYR A 172 6.35 25.76 9.31
CA TYR A 172 5.84 27.04 8.82
C TYR A 172 5.41 27.95 9.97
N ASN A 173 4.72 27.40 10.97
CA ASN A 173 4.33 28.16 12.15
C ASN A 173 5.53 28.55 13.02
N ASP A 174 6.50 27.65 13.20
CA ASP A 174 7.70 27.93 13.98
C ASP A 174 8.65 28.95 13.31
N ALA A 175 8.67 28.98 11.97
CA ALA A 175 9.47 29.93 11.19
C ALA A 175 8.97 31.39 11.31
N LYS A 176 7.76 31.63 11.81
CA LYS A 176 7.20 32.99 12.04
C LYS A 176 7.85 33.71 13.22
N LYS A 177 8.72 33.05 13.99
CA LYS A 177 9.49 33.68 15.07
C LYS A 177 10.38 34.80 14.51
N PRO A 178 10.68 35.86 15.28
CA PRO A 178 11.55 36.94 14.81
C PRO A 178 12.90 36.41 14.28
N GLY A 179 13.26 36.80 13.06
CA GLY A 179 14.47 36.34 12.37
C GLY A 179 14.37 34.96 11.70
N GLY A 180 13.22 34.27 11.80
CA GLY A 180 13.01 32.99 11.15
C GLY A 180 12.78 33.12 9.64
N ILE A 181 13.46 32.25 8.88
CA ILE A 181 13.37 32.16 7.42
C ILE A 181 13.05 30.71 7.07
N LEU A 182 11.85 30.46 6.55
CA LEU A 182 11.48 29.15 6.02
C LEU A 182 12.18 28.92 4.67
N ILE A 183 12.83 27.78 4.48
CA ILE A 183 13.40 27.32 3.22
C ILE A 183 12.76 25.98 2.87
N GLN A 184 11.49 26.03 2.44
CA GLN A 184 10.70 24.88 1.99
C GLN A 184 10.57 24.84 0.46
N ASP A 185 10.68 23.65 -0.11
CA ASP A 185 10.54 23.34 -1.54
C ASP A 185 9.10 23.15 -2.02
N THR A 186 8.12 23.22 -1.12
CA THR A 186 6.68 23.13 -1.43
C THR A 186 6.07 24.52 -1.42
N SER A 187 5.28 24.84 -2.45
CA SER A 187 4.61 26.13 -2.58
C SER A 187 3.17 26.07 -2.07
N PHE A 188 2.74 27.14 -1.41
CA PHE A 188 1.37 27.36 -0.97
C PHE A 188 1.05 28.87 -1.01
N PRO A 189 -0.23 29.28 -1.01
CA PRO A 189 -0.60 30.68 -1.18
C PRO A 189 0.12 31.61 -0.18
N GLY A 190 0.85 32.59 -0.71
CA GLY A 190 1.65 33.55 0.06
C GLY A 190 3.07 33.08 0.38
N TYR A 191 3.52 31.95 -0.17
CA TYR A 191 4.88 31.43 -0.06
C TYR A 191 5.35 30.88 -1.42
N GLU A 192 5.63 31.78 -2.36
CA GLU A 192 6.02 31.42 -3.73
C GLU A 192 7.46 31.82 -4.08
N ASP A 193 8.03 32.85 -3.46
CA ASP A 193 9.33 33.39 -3.86
C ASP A 193 10.49 32.45 -3.55
N ILE A 194 10.51 31.85 -2.35
CA ILE A 194 11.53 30.88 -1.99
C ILE A 194 11.44 29.60 -2.83
N PRO A 195 10.25 28.98 -3.04
CA PRO A 195 10.12 27.90 -4.00
C PRO A 195 10.59 28.24 -5.42
N LYS A 196 10.33 29.47 -5.92
CA LYS A 196 10.89 29.92 -7.20
C LYS A 196 12.42 29.97 -7.18
N TRP A 197 13.03 30.48 -6.12
CA TRP A 197 14.49 30.46 -5.98
C TRP A 197 15.03 29.03 -5.88
N ILE A 198 14.31 28.10 -5.25
CA ILE A 198 14.72 26.68 -5.25
C ILE A 198 14.72 26.13 -6.69
N VAL A 199 13.69 26.43 -7.48
CA VAL A 199 13.62 26.07 -8.91
C VAL A 199 14.79 26.67 -9.70
N ASP A 200 15.08 27.96 -9.52
CA ASP A 200 16.18 28.65 -10.19
C ASP A 200 17.54 28.01 -9.88
N GLY A 201 17.75 27.58 -8.63
CA GLY A 201 19.00 26.93 -8.23
C GLY A 201 19.24 25.62 -8.98
N TYR A 202 18.18 24.85 -9.28
CA TYR A 202 18.31 23.60 -10.04
C TYR A 202 18.75 23.81 -11.49
N THR A 203 18.66 25.02 -12.05
CA THR A 203 19.09 25.26 -13.43
C THR A 203 20.59 25.04 -13.63
N THR A 204 21.43 25.20 -12.59
CA THR A 204 22.88 24.98 -12.74
C THR A 204 23.22 23.61 -13.31
N MET A 205 22.59 22.52 -12.84
CA MET A 205 22.88 21.19 -13.39
C MET A 205 22.40 21.01 -14.84
N LEU A 206 21.37 21.75 -15.26
CA LEU A 206 20.83 21.71 -16.63
C LEU A 206 21.76 22.47 -17.59
N LEU A 207 22.27 23.63 -17.17
CA LEU A 207 23.29 24.39 -17.91
C LEU A 207 24.60 23.60 -18.06
N GLU A 208 25.02 22.92 -16.99
CA GLU A 208 26.16 22.01 -17.04
C GLU A 208 25.92 20.88 -18.05
N LEU A 209 24.77 20.21 -17.98
CA LEU A 209 24.38 19.12 -18.89
C LEU A 209 24.42 19.59 -20.35
N ASP A 210 23.83 20.74 -20.66
CA ASP A 210 23.83 21.28 -22.02
C ASP A 210 25.24 21.58 -22.51
N THR A 211 26.08 22.21 -21.67
CA THR A 211 27.48 22.50 -22.01
C THR A 211 28.25 21.22 -22.30
N GLN A 212 28.08 20.20 -21.45
CA GLN A 212 28.72 18.90 -21.60
C GLN A 212 28.21 18.17 -22.86
N CYS A 213 26.91 18.21 -23.13
CA CYS A 213 26.29 17.60 -24.30
C CYS A 213 26.72 18.28 -25.62
N VAL A 214 26.75 19.61 -25.65
CA VAL A 214 27.24 20.40 -26.79
C VAL A 214 28.72 20.10 -27.04
N SER A 215 29.53 20.00 -25.99
CA SER A 215 30.94 19.63 -26.11
C SER A 215 31.15 18.23 -26.70
N LEU A 216 30.25 17.28 -26.41
CA LEU A 216 30.37 15.90 -26.88
C LEU A 216 29.76 15.68 -28.28
N PHE A 217 28.65 16.35 -28.58
CA PHE A 217 27.80 16.04 -29.76
C PHE A 217 27.44 17.26 -30.62
N GLY A 218 27.88 18.47 -30.26
CA GLY A 218 27.61 19.70 -31.00
C GLY A 218 26.21 20.28 -30.82
N ARG A 219 25.37 19.69 -29.96
CA ARG A 219 24.01 20.14 -29.65
C ARG A 219 23.55 19.66 -28.27
N THR A 220 22.46 20.22 -27.77
CA THR A 220 21.81 19.83 -26.50
C THR A 220 21.01 18.54 -26.65
N PRO A 221 20.54 17.92 -25.55
CA PRO A 221 19.69 16.72 -25.62
C PRO A 221 18.39 16.96 -26.40
N ASP A 222 17.91 15.93 -27.09
CA ASP A 222 16.62 15.92 -27.79
C ASP A 222 15.48 15.51 -26.84
N VAL A 223 15.78 14.65 -25.86
CA VAL A 223 14.83 14.17 -24.86
C VAL A 223 15.48 14.25 -23.48
N VAL A 224 14.76 14.80 -22.50
CA VAL A 224 15.22 14.88 -21.10
C VAL A 224 14.24 14.15 -20.20
N VAL A 225 14.77 13.22 -19.40
CA VAL A 225 13.98 12.37 -18.51
C VAL A 225 14.14 12.85 -17.08
N SER A 226 13.05 13.32 -16.48
CA SER A 226 13.01 13.93 -15.16
C SER A 226 12.18 13.09 -14.18
N PRO A 227 12.72 12.71 -13.01
CA PRO A 227 11.93 12.10 -11.96
C PRO A 227 11.10 13.19 -11.24
N VAL A 228 9.89 12.84 -10.81
CA VAL A 228 8.93 13.81 -10.24
C VAL A 228 8.47 13.38 -8.85
N GLY A 229 8.65 14.28 -7.88
CA GLY A 229 7.98 14.25 -6.56
C GLY A 229 6.97 15.41 -6.46
N VAL A 230 7.20 16.38 -5.57
CA VAL A 230 6.36 17.61 -5.48
C VAL A 230 6.35 18.47 -6.76
N GLY A 231 7.25 18.21 -7.72
CA GLY A 231 7.28 18.85 -9.04
C GLY A 231 8.22 20.04 -9.19
N CYS A 232 8.87 20.55 -8.14
CA CYS A 232 9.78 21.69 -8.26
C CYS A 232 11.04 21.40 -9.11
N PHE A 233 11.58 20.19 -9.06
CA PHE A 233 12.67 19.84 -9.97
C PHE A 233 12.20 19.72 -11.42
N ALA A 234 11.08 19.04 -11.66
CA ALA A 234 10.46 18.93 -12.97
C ALA A 234 10.09 20.32 -13.53
N HIS A 235 9.70 21.26 -12.68
CA HIS A 235 9.50 22.67 -13.04
C HIS A 235 10.79 23.24 -13.62
N ALA A 236 11.93 23.11 -12.93
CA ALA A 236 13.21 23.63 -13.42
C ALA A 236 13.58 23.04 -14.80
N VAL A 237 13.36 21.73 -14.98
CA VAL A 237 13.56 21.04 -16.26
C VAL A 237 12.65 21.63 -17.35
N ALA A 238 11.36 21.78 -17.07
CA ALA A 238 10.40 22.37 -17.99
C ALA A 238 10.71 23.82 -18.33
N GLN A 239 11.07 24.64 -17.34
CA GLN A 239 11.43 26.04 -17.55
C GLN A 239 12.65 26.17 -18.46
N HIS A 240 13.65 25.30 -18.26
CA HIS A 240 14.88 25.31 -19.03
C HIS A 240 14.66 24.86 -20.48
N TYR A 241 14.07 23.68 -20.68
CA TYR A 241 13.95 23.06 -22.00
C TYR A 241 12.74 23.53 -22.83
N MET A 242 11.76 24.21 -22.23
CA MET A 242 10.67 24.89 -22.98
C MET A 242 11.02 26.34 -23.33
N SER A 243 12.23 26.79 -23.01
CA SER A 243 12.71 28.12 -23.40
C SER A 243 12.99 28.18 -24.90
N THR A 244 13.04 29.39 -25.46
CA THR A 244 13.34 29.61 -26.88
C THR A 244 14.72 29.09 -27.31
N SER A 245 15.60 28.79 -26.36
CA SER A 245 16.94 28.25 -26.59
C SER A 245 16.93 26.76 -26.97
N HIS A 246 15.82 26.04 -26.72
CA HIS A 246 15.72 24.59 -26.93
C HIS A 246 14.43 24.19 -27.68
N PRO A 247 14.16 24.73 -28.89
CA PRO A 247 12.87 24.60 -29.57
C PRO A 247 12.48 23.18 -30.01
N GLN A 248 13.34 22.18 -29.79
CA GLN A 248 13.11 20.78 -30.18
C GLN A 248 13.21 19.78 -29.02
N ALA A 249 13.54 20.23 -27.81
CA ALA A 249 13.69 19.35 -26.66
C ALA A 249 12.32 18.84 -26.19
N ARG A 250 12.24 17.55 -25.87
CA ARG A 250 11.05 16.92 -25.28
C ARG A 250 11.30 16.47 -23.85
N ILE A 251 10.25 16.49 -23.04
CA ILE A 251 10.32 16.16 -21.61
C ILE A 251 9.53 14.89 -21.32
N LEU A 252 10.23 13.92 -20.74
CA LEU A 252 9.63 12.73 -20.14
C LEU A 252 9.68 12.86 -18.61
N THR A 253 8.53 12.78 -17.96
CA THR A 253 8.45 12.70 -16.50
C THR A 253 8.23 11.27 -16.01
N VAL A 254 8.85 10.92 -14.88
CA VAL A 254 8.75 9.59 -14.26
C VAL A 254 8.34 9.70 -12.81
N GLU A 255 7.33 8.92 -12.42
CA GLU A 255 6.82 8.82 -11.05
C GLU A 255 6.73 7.35 -10.59
N PRO A 256 6.74 7.07 -9.27
CA PRO A 256 6.39 5.75 -8.77
C PRO A 256 4.93 5.39 -9.09
N ASP A 257 4.65 4.14 -9.42
CA ASP A 257 3.28 3.64 -9.66
C ASP A 257 2.35 3.94 -8.47
N THR A 258 2.89 3.94 -7.25
CA THR A 258 2.15 4.17 -6.00
C THR A 258 2.00 5.64 -5.60
N ALA A 259 2.60 6.59 -6.34
CA ALA A 259 2.47 8.03 -6.06
C ALA A 259 2.57 8.90 -7.34
N ALA A 260 1.95 8.48 -8.44
CA ALA A 260 1.97 9.19 -9.73
C ALA A 260 0.97 10.37 -9.82
N CYS A 261 1.10 11.36 -8.93
CA CYS A 261 0.17 12.48 -8.80
C CYS A 261 0.18 13.43 -10.01
N LEU A 262 1.32 13.66 -10.67
CA LEU A 262 1.42 14.46 -11.89
C LEU A 262 0.70 13.76 -13.04
N LYS A 263 0.97 12.47 -13.27
CA LYS A 263 0.26 11.68 -14.30
C LYS A 263 -1.24 11.72 -14.09
N ALA A 264 -1.71 11.51 -12.85
CA ALA A 264 -3.12 11.58 -12.51
C ALA A 264 -3.73 12.97 -12.78
N SER A 265 -3.00 14.03 -12.43
CA SER A 265 -3.41 15.42 -12.69
C SER A 265 -3.47 15.74 -14.19
N LEU A 266 -2.46 15.30 -14.96
CA LEU A 266 -2.40 15.47 -16.41
C LEU A 266 -3.58 14.76 -17.11
N LEU A 267 -3.89 13.53 -16.71
CA LEU A 267 -5.05 12.78 -17.21
C LEU A 267 -6.37 13.48 -16.91
N ALA A 268 -6.50 14.11 -15.74
CA ALA A 268 -7.69 14.85 -15.35
C ALA A 268 -7.78 16.25 -15.97
N GLY A 269 -6.66 16.82 -16.41
CA GLY A 269 -6.56 18.20 -16.86
C GLY A 269 -6.58 19.25 -15.75
N GLU A 270 -6.58 18.83 -14.48
CA GLU A 270 -6.58 19.65 -13.27
C GLU A 270 -5.71 18.99 -12.18
N MET A 271 -5.24 19.78 -11.20
CA MET A 271 -4.48 19.21 -10.08
C MET A 271 -5.35 18.25 -9.29
N LYS A 272 -4.83 17.05 -9.04
CA LYS A 272 -5.45 16.05 -8.17
C LYS A 272 -4.50 15.64 -7.08
N THR A 273 -5.06 15.46 -5.89
CA THR A 273 -4.42 14.69 -4.81
C THR A 273 -4.84 13.24 -4.97
N ILE A 274 -3.87 12.33 -4.91
CA ILE A 274 -4.12 10.89 -4.95
C ILE A 274 -3.73 10.25 -3.61
N PRO A 275 -4.41 9.17 -3.19
CA PRO A 275 -3.87 8.27 -2.17
C PRO A 275 -2.51 7.74 -2.63
N THR A 276 -1.59 7.56 -1.68
CA THR A 276 -0.26 7.04 -1.97
C THR A 276 0.06 5.86 -1.05
N SER A 277 0.85 4.93 -1.55
CA SER A 277 1.41 3.84 -0.75
C SER A 277 2.92 3.80 -0.83
N ARG A 278 3.54 3.11 0.13
CA ARG A 278 4.99 3.03 0.29
C ARG A 278 5.70 2.72 -1.04
N THR A 279 6.82 3.41 -1.27
CA THR A 279 7.74 3.18 -2.38
C THR A 279 9.18 3.29 -1.89
N ILE A 280 10.12 2.58 -2.52
CA ILE A 280 11.57 2.81 -2.35
C ILE A 280 12.05 4.07 -3.07
N MET A 281 11.19 4.84 -3.72
CA MET A 281 11.53 6.13 -4.34
C MET A 281 11.10 7.27 -3.42
N ASP A 282 11.59 7.30 -2.16
CA ASP A 282 11.16 8.23 -1.10
C ASP A 282 11.13 9.70 -1.54
N GLY A 283 12.09 10.13 -2.38
CA GLY A 283 12.16 11.51 -2.90
C GLY A 283 11.06 11.86 -3.91
N LEU A 284 10.35 10.85 -4.42
CA LEU A 284 9.24 10.93 -5.37
C LEU A 284 7.89 10.55 -4.73
N TYR A 285 7.89 10.18 -3.44
CA TYR A 285 6.70 9.76 -2.71
C TYR A 285 5.82 10.96 -2.36
N CYS A 286 5.01 11.41 -3.32
CA CYS A 286 4.20 12.62 -3.19
C CYS A 286 2.78 12.43 -3.77
N GLY A 287 1.76 12.76 -2.97
CA GLY A 287 0.36 12.64 -3.39
C GLY A 287 -0.20 13.84 -4.15
N THR A 288 0.49 14.98 -4.14
CA THR A 288 0.00 16.24 -4.74
C THR A 288 1.12 17.04 -5.42
N VAL A 289 0.88 17.51 -6.64
CA VAL A 289 1.82 18.39 -7.34
C VAL A 289 1.78 19.82 -6.77
N SER A 290 2.95 20.46 -6.64
CA SER A 290 3.09 21.86 -6.22
C SER A 290 2.36 22.82 -7.15
N SER A 291 1.58 23.74 -6.58
CA SER A 291 0.77 24.72 -7.33
C SER A 291 1.62 25.60 -8.27
N LEU A 292 2.85 25.95 -7.86
CA LEU A 292 3.81 26.67 -8.69
C LEU A 292 4.24 25.89 -9.93
N ALA A 293 4.39 24.57 -9.83
CA ALA A 293 4.86 23.71 -10.91
C ALA A 293 3.76 23.39 -11.93
N TRP A 294 2.50 23.26 -11.46
CA TRP A 294 1.40 22.75 -12.27
C TRP A 294 1.19 23.45 -13.63
N PRO A 295 1.10 24.79 -13.74
CA PRO A 295 0.84 25.43 -15.03
C PRO A 295 1.89 25.08 -16.09
N LEU A 296 3.15 25.02 -15.67
CA LEU A 296 4.27 24.72 -16.54
C LEU A 296 4.33 23.25 -16.90
N LEU A 297 4.13 22.35 -15.94
CA LEU A 297 4.14 20.90 -16.19
C LEU A 297 2.96 20.45 -17.05
N LYS A 298 1.76 21.04 -16.83
CA LYS A 298 0.57 20.80 -17.67
C LYS A 298 0.84 21.16 -19.14
N GLY A 299 1.55 22.27 -19.36
CA GLY A 299 1.89 22.75 -20.70
C GLY A 299 3.07 22.03 -21.34
N GLY A 300 4.17 21.84 -20.60
CA GLY A 300 5.47 21.48 -21.16
C GLY A 300 5.91 20.03 -21.02
N VAL A 301 5.18 19.16 -20.33
CA VAL A 301 5.52 17.72 -20.27
C VAL A 301 4.94 17.01 -21.50
N ASP A 302 5.80 16.44 -22.36
CA ASP A 302 5.39 15.68 -23.55
C ASP A 302 4.84 14.30 -23.18
N VAL A 303 5.52 13.60 -22.28
CA VAL A 303 5.13 12.25 -21.84
C VAL A 303 5.31 12.15 -20.33
N SER A 304 4.32 11.59 -19.63
CA SER A 304 4.45 11.20 -18.22
C SER A 304 4.25 9.70 -18.08
N THR A 305 5.20 9.02 -17.47
CA THR A 305 5.13 7.57 -17.21
C THR A 305 5.25 7.29 -15.71
N SER A 306 4.74 6.15 -15.27
CA SER A 306 5.04 5.61 -13.95
C SER A 306 5.87 4.31 -14.02
N VAL A 307 6.59 4.02 -12.93
CA VAL A 307 7.46 2.84 -12.78
C VAL A 307 7.24 2.20 -11.41
N SER A 308 7.40 0.89 -11.32
CA SER A 308 7.36 0.17 -10.05
C SER A 308 8.70 0.25 -9.32
N ASP A 309 8.68 -0.02 -8.01
CA ASP A 309 9.89 -0.19 -7.22
C ASP A 309 10.82 -1.28 -7.78
N TRP A 310 10.24 -2.37 -8.31
CA TRP A 310 10.98 -3.44 -8.97
C TRP A 310 11.75 -2.95 -10.20
N GLU A 311 11.07 -2.23 -11.10
CA GLU A 311 11.68 -1.63 -12.28
C GLU A 311 12.78 -0.63 -11.90
N ALA A 312 12.54 0.22 -10.89
CA ALA A 312 13.53 1.17 -10.37
C ALA A 312 14.75 0.46 -9.75
N HIS A 313 14.55 -0.62 -8.99
CA HIS A 313 15.64 -1.40 -8.41
C HIS A 313 16.51 -2.06 -9.48
N HIS A 314 15.92 -2.64 -10.52
CA HIS A 314 16.69 -3.17 -11.65
C HIS A 314 17.48 -2.09 -12.38
N ALA A 315 16.90 -0.90 -12.55
CA ALA A 315 17.64 0.24 -13.06
C ALA A 315 18.82 0.62 -12.16
N VAL A 316 18.70 0.56 -10.83
CA VAL A 316 19.84 0.77 -9.90
C VAL A 316 20.95 -0.25 -10.19
N GLN A 317 20.60 -1.53 -10.29
CA GLN A 317 21.58 -2.60 -10.56
C GLN A 317 22.27 -2.43 -11.92
N ASP A 318 21.56 -1.93 -12.92
CA ASP A 318 22.13 -1.66 -14.24
C ASP A 318 23.06 -0.45 -14.23
N LEU A 319 22.68 0.64 -13.55
CA LEU A 319 23.52 1.83 -13.41
C LEU A 319 24.82 1.55 -12.65
N LEU A 320 24.78 0.63 -11.68
CA LEU A 320 25.99 0.20 -10.97
C LEU A 320 27.03 -0.43 -11.92
N LYS A 321 26.61 -1.08 -13.01
CA LYS A 321 27.52 -1.64 -14.04
C LYS A 321 28.29 -0.56 -14.80
N TYR A 322 27.79 0.68 -14.79
CA TYR A 322 28.46 1.86 -15.35
C TYR A 322 29.27 2.64 -14.30
N GLY A 323 29.39 2.13 -13.07
CA GLY A 323 30.06 2.81 -11.97
C GLY A 323 29.22 3.94 -11.35
N VAL A 324 27.91 3.97 -11.61
CA VAL A 324 27.00 4.97 -11.04
C VAL A 324 26.32 4.39 -9.81
N GLU A 325 26.68 4.89 -8.63
CA GLU A 325 26.06 4.52 -7.36
C GLU A 325 24.73 5.30 -7.16
N ALA A 326 23.76 5.06 -8.04
CA ALA A 326 22.45 5.73 -7.99
C ALA A 326 21.53 5.14 -6.90
N GLY A 327 20.73 6.00 -6.27
CA GLY A 327 19.55 5.56 -5.51
C GLY A 327 18.32 5.34 -6.41
N PRO A 328 17.23 4.74 -5.91
CA PRO A 328 16.04 4.46 -6.69
C PRO A 328 15.41 5.66 -7.40
N CYS A 329 15.38 6.85 -6.80
CA CYS A 329 14.81 8.04 -7.45
C CYS A 329 15.66 8.46 -8.66
N GLY A 330 16.99 8.34 -8.58
CA GLY A 330 17.89 8.62 -9.70
C GLY A 330 17.78 7.59 -10.81
N ALA A 331 17.67 6.31 -10.43
CA ALA A 331 17.52 5.20 -11.37
C ALA A 331 16.14 5.16 -12.06
N SER A 332 15.11 5.75 -11.46
CA SER A 332 13.74 5.78 -12.02
C SER A 332 13.70 6.32 -13.45
N THR A 333 14.55 7.30 -13.81
CA THR A 333 14.62 7.84 -15.17
C THR A 333 15.01 6.80 -16.22
N LEU A 334 15.89 5.86 -15.88
CA LEU A 334 16.25 4.75 -16.78
C LEU A 334 15.07 3.79 -16.95
N ALA A 335 14.40 3.45 -15.85
CA ALA A 335 13.19 2.63 -15.88
C ALA A 335 12.08 3.29 -16.72
N GLY A 336 11.86 4.59 -16.55
CA GLY A 336 10.85 5.34 -17.32
C GLY A 336 11.18 5.43 -18.81
N LEU A 337 12.44 5.64 -19.17
CA LEU A 337 12.87 5.59 -20.58
C LEU A 337 12.57 4.23 -21.20
N ARG A 338 12.88 3.12 -20.51
CA ARG A 338 12.59 1.77 -20.98
C ARG A 338 11.09 1.53 -21.16
N ASN A 339 10.26 1.98 -20.20
CA ASN A 339 8.81 1.87 -20.30
C ASN A 339 8.28 2.59 -21.54
N VAL A 340 8.70 3.84 -21.78
CA VAL A 340 8.26 4.59 -22.97
C VAL A 340 8.81 4.01 -24.26
N ALA A 341 10.07 3.55 -24.29
CA ALA A 341 10.64 2.92 -25.48
C ALA A 341 9.91 1.62 -25.86
N ALA A 342 9.47 0.84 -24.87
CA ALA A 342 8.73 -0.41 -25.10
C ALA A 342 7.28 -0.16 -25.51
N LEU A 343 6.59 0.78 -24.85
CA LEU A 343 5.14 0.96 -24.97
C LEU A 343 4.74 2.06 -25.97
N ALA A 344 5.55 3.11 -26.10
CA ALA A 344 5.21 4.33 -26.85
C ALA A 344 6.43 5.00 -27.52
N PRO A 345 7.29 4.29 -28.28
CA PRO A 345 8.56 4.84 -28.78
C PRO A 345 8.38 6.08 -29.68
N GLN A 346 7.23 6.17 -30.36
CA GLN A 346 6.90 7.31 -31.24
C GLN A 346 6.50 8.58 -30.47
N ALA A 347 6.10 8.47 -29.19
CA ALA A 347 5.63 9.60 -28.40
C ALA A 347 6.71 10.68 -28.20
N LEU A 348 7.97 10.25 -28.03
CA LEU A 348 9.13 11.13 -27.90
C LEU A 348 9.95 11.24 -29.19
N GLY A 349 9.53 10.60 -30.28
CA GLY A 349 10.30 10.58 -31.53
C GLY A 349 11.67 9.91 -31.36
N LEU A 350 11.74 8.85 -30.56
CA LEU A 350 12.98 8.11 -30.31
C LEU A 350 13.47 7.46 -31.61
N GLY A 351 14.76 7.64 -31.92
CA GLY A 351 15.39 6.99 -33.06
C GLY A 351 16.92 7.12 -33.07
N PRO A 352 17.59 6.60 -34.11
CA PRO A 352 19.05 6.45 -34.13
C PRO A 352 19.86 7.75 -34.03
N ASN A 353 19.23 8.90 -34.24
CA ASN A 353 19.85 10.21 -34.11
C ASN A 353 19.47 10.92 -32.81
N THR A 354 18.66 10.33 -31.94
CA THR A 354 18.16 10.97 -30.72
C THR A 354 19.22 10.92 -29.62
N ILE A 355 19.44 12.05 -28.94
CA ILE A 355 20.21 12.14 -27.70
C ILE A 355 19.23 12.23 -26.52
N VAL A 356 19.25 11.22 -25.65
CA VAL A 356 18.43 11.19 -24.44
C VAL A 356 19.30 11.50 -23.22
N ALA A 357 18.86 12.41 -22.37
CA ALA A 357 19.51 12.70 -21.09
C ALA A 357 18.64 12.24 -19.91
N LEU A 358 19.22 11.40 -19.05
CA LEU A 358 18.65 10.90 -17.80
C LEU A 358 19.16 11.74 -16.63
N LEU A 359 18.26 12.22 -15.77
CA LEU A 359 18.62 13.03 -14.60
C LEU A 359 18.69 12.13 -13.35
N CYS A 360 19.89 11.71 -12.95
CA CYS A 360 20.11 10.94 -11.73
C CYS A 360 20.17 11.90 -10.52
N THR A 361 19.10 11.93 -9.73
CA THR A 361 18.89 12.94 -8.67
C THR A 361 19.36 12.51 -7.27
N GLU A 362 19.78 11.26 -7.09
CA GLU A 362 20.26 10.78 -5.79
C GLU A 362 21.29 9.67 -5.92
N GLY A 363 22.14 9.58 -4.90
CA GLY A 363 23.10 8.51 -4.71
C GLY A 363 22.56 7.32 -3.92
N ALA A 364 23.40 6.30 -3.79
CA ALA A 364 23.06 5.03 -3.17
C ALA A 364 22.62 5.18 -1.70
N ARG A 365 21.67 4.34 -1.32
CA ARG A 365 21.16 4.22 0.05
C ARG A 365 20.66 2.80 0.30
N THR A 366 20.48 2.43 1.56
CA THR A 366 19.89 1.13 1.93
C THR A 366 18.37 1.19 1.83
N TYR A 367 17.78 0.16 1.21
CA TYR A 367 16.34 -0.06 1.12
C TYR A 367 16.07 -1.58 0.96
N PRO A 368 14.88 -2.08 1.33
CA PRO A 368 14.54 -3.49 1.09
C PRO A 368 14.43 -3.76 -0.42
N THR A 369 14.94 -4.90 -0.87
CA THR A 369 14.79 -5.31 -2.27
C THR A 369 13.29 -5.50 -2.57
N PRO A 370 12.73 -4.77 -3.54
CA PRO A 370 11.32 -4.91 -3.90
C PRO A 370 11.05 -6.27 -4.54
N LEU A 371 9.81 -6.72 -4.45
CA LEU A 371 9.35 -7.96 -5.08
C LEU A 371 8.84 -7.65 -6.50
N ASP A 372 8.88 -8.66 -7.38
CA ASP A 372 8.42 -8.52 -8.76
C ASP A 372 6.90 -8.32 -8.83
N VAL A 373 6.47 -7.13 -9.27
CA VAL A 373 5.04 -6.79 -9.44
C VAL A 373 4.56 -6.99 -10.89
N THR A 374 5.45 -7.38 -11.80
CA THR A 374 5.15 -7.57 -13.24
C THR A 374 4.45 -8.92 -13.54
N ILE A 375 4.25 -9.75 -12.50
CA ILE A 375 3.69 -11.09 -12.61
C ILE A 375 2.21 -11.05 -13.04
N ASP A 376 1.91 -11.58 -14.24
CA ASP A 376 0.55 -11.71 -14.82
C ASP A 376 0.04 -13.17 -14.87
N ASP A 377 0.83 -14.13 -14.41
CA ASP A 377 0.43 -15.53 -14.28
C ASP A 377 -0.09 -15.80 -12.85
N PRO A 378 -1.34 -16.30 -12.68
CA PRO A 378 -1.93 -16.48 -11.35
C PRO A 378 -1.17 -17.50 -10.49
N VAL A 379 -0.53 -18.50 -11.10
CA VAL A 379 0.26 -19.50 -10.37
C VAL A 379 1.53 -18.87 -9.83
N THR A 380 2.29 -18.17 -10.67
CA THR A 380 3.49 -17.43 -10.27
C THR A 380 3.16 -16.37 -9.21
N LEU A 381 2.01 -15.69 -9.33
CA LEU A 381 1.54 -14.73 -8.32
C LEU A 381 1.22 -15.44 -7.00
N THR A 382 0.59 -16.62 -7.04
CA THR A 382 0.38 -17.46 -5.84
C THR A 382 1.70 -17.80 -5.16
N GLN A 383 2.72 -18.25 -5.92
CA GLN A 383 4.05 -18.54 -5.36
C GLN A 383 4.65 -17.30 -4.69
N GLN A 384 4.49 -16.11 -5.30
CA GLN A 384 4.99 -14.86 -4.76
C GLN A 384 4.28 -14.46 -3.45
N LEU A 385 2.95 -14.60 -3.38
CA LEU A 385 2.19 -14.33 -2.15
C LEU A 385 2.53 -15.31 -1.03
N VAL A 386 2.72 -16.60 -1.34
CA VAL A 386 3.11 -17.63 -0.37
C VAL A 386 4.48 -17.35 0.25
N ARG A 387 5.40 -16.76 -0.52
CA ARG A 387 6.75 -16.39 -0.05
C ARG A 387 6.77 -15.20 0.91
N ILE A 388 5.66 -14.49 1.07
CA ILE A 388 5.53 -13.39 2.02
C ILE A 388 4.94 -13.98 3.31
N ASP A 389 5.66 -13.88 4.42
CA ASP A 389 5.11 -14.25 5.73
C ASP A 389 4.04 -13.23 6.11
N SER A 390 2.80 -13.71 6.22
CA SER A 390 1.66 -12.94 6.68
C SER A 390 0.91 -13.68 7.78
N SER A 391 1.64 -14.49 8.55
CA SER A 391 1.06 -15.21 9.66
C SER A 391 0.46 -14.24 10.69
N ASN A 392 -0.78 -14.52 11.09
CA ASN A 392 -1.55 -13.69 12.01
C ASN A 392 -0.79 -13.57 13.35
N PRO A 393 -0.60 -12.34 13.87
CA PRO A 393 0.23 -12.10 15.05
C PRO A 393 -0.39 -12.63 16.36
N ASP A 394 -1.71 -12.76 16.42
CA ASP A 394 -2.46 -12.97 17.66
C ASP A 394 -2.88 -14.43 17.89
N LEU A 395 -2.86 -15.27 16.85
CA LEU A 395 -3.33 -16.66 16.91
C LEU A 395 -2.36 -17.63 17.61
N SER A 396 -1.08 -17.28 17.71
CA SER A 396 -0.04 -18.20 18.18
C SER A 396 0.90 -17.56 19.18
N LYS A 397 1.31 -18.34 20.18
CA LYS A 397 2.35 -17.94 21.13
C LYS A 397 3.72 -17.69 20.48
N ALA A 398 3.94 -18.23 19.28
CA ALA A 398 5.16 -17.98 18.52
C ALA A 398 5.22 -16.55 17.96
N GLY A 399 4.07 -15.84 17.92
CA GLY A 399 3.91 -14.61 17.15
C GLY A 399 3.88 -14.89 15.65
N GLY A 400 3.27 -13.97 14.91
CA GLY A 400 3.22 -13.96 13.45
C GLY A 400 3.82 -12.67 12.90
N ALA A 401 4.11 -12.65 11.60
CA ALA A 401 4.71 -11.49 10.94
C ALA A 401 3.72 -10.33 10.74
N GLY A 402 2.41 -10.61 10.72
CA GLY A 402 1.36 -9.64 10.38
C GLY A 402 1.29 -9.34 8.88
N GLU A 403 0.31 -8.53 8.49
CA GLU A 403 -0.12 -8.40 7.09
C GLU A 403 0.58 -7.27 6.33
N VAL A 404 1.39 -6.46 7.00
CA VAL A 404 2.01 -5.24 6.42
C VAL A 404 2.74 -5.53 5.12
N GLN A 405 3.63 -6.53 5.09
CA GLN A 405 4.43 -6.81 3.91
C GLN A 405 3.59 -7.33 2.73
N ILE A 406 2.58 -8.16 2.99
CA ILE A 406 1.71 -8.69 1.93
C ILE A 406 0.74 -7.62 1.42
N ALA A 407 0.23 -6.76 2.30
CA ALA A 407 -0.59 -5.61 1.93
C ALA A 407 0.20 -4.62 1.06
N GLU A 408 1.45 -4.28 1.43
CA GLU A 408 2.33 -3.45 0.61
C GLU A 408 2.56 -4.05 -0.79
N TYR A 409 2.80 -5.36 -0.87
CA TYR A 409 2.97 -6.06 -2.14
C TYR A 409 1.69 -6.04 -3.00
N VAL A 410 0.53 -6.35 -2.41
CA VAL A 410 -0.76 -6.33 -3.11
C VAL A 410 -1.08 -4.92 -3.62
N ALA A 411 -0.87 -3.89 -2.79
CA ALA A 411 -1.03 -2.49 -3.17
C ALA A 411 -0.13 -2.10 -4.35
N ALA A 412 1.16 -2.46 -4.30
CA ALA A 412 2.10 -2.20 -5.38
C ALA A 412 1.74 -2.94 -6.68
N TRP A 413 1.31 -4.20 -6.59
CA TRP A 413 0.88 -5.01 -7.73
C TRP A 413 -0.37 -4.44 -8.42
N LEU A 414 -1.33 -3.95 -7.64
CA LEU A 414 -2.54 -3.28 -8.11
C LEU A 414 -2.24 -1.90 -8.72
N ALA A 415 -1.38 -1.10 -8.07
CA ALA A 415 -0.96 0.22 -8.55
C ALA A 415 -0.20 0.12 -9.89
N HIS A 416 0.65 -0.91 -10.06
CA HIS A 416 1.34 -1.21 -11.32
C HIS A 416 0.36 -1.44 -12.50
N ARG A 417 -0.86 -1.88 -12.19
CA ARG A 417 -1.94 -2.06 -13.16
C ARG A 417 -2.95 -0.92 -13.14
N GLU A 418 -2.59 0.22 -12.55
CA GLU A 418 -3.34 1.48 -12.43
C GLU A 418 -4.70 1.35 -11.73
N PHE A 419 -4.84 0.40 -10.80
CA PHE A 419 -6.01 0.38 -9.92
C PHE A 419 -6.01 1.63 -9.01
N ASP A 420 -7.18 2.09 -8.61
CA ASP A 420 -7.31 3.05 -7.51
C ASP A 420 -7.15 2.29 -6.20
N VAL A 421 -6.05 2.51 -5.48
CA VAL A 421 -5.63 1.68 -4.34
C VAL A 421 -5.83 2.44 -3.04
N HIS A 422 -6.47 1.77 -2.07
CA HIS A 422 -6.76 2.28 -0.74
C HIS A 422 -6.24 1.27 0.29
N ILE A 423 -5.46 1.75 1.26
CA ILE A 423 -5.01 0.94 2.40
C ILE A 423 -5.89 1.31 3.59
N LEU A 424 -6.52 0.30 4.19
CA LEU A 424 -7.33 0.43 5.39
C LEU A 424 -6.54 -0.15 6.55
N GLU A 425 -6.30 0.64 7.59
CA GLU A 425 -5.51 0.22 8.76
C GLU A 425 -6.09 0.92 10.00
N ALA A 426 -7.37 0.68 10.31
CA ALA A 426 -7.94 1.20 11.54
C ALA A 426 -7.31 0.50 12.76
N THR A 427 -7.00 -0.78 12.61
CA THR A 427 -6.15 -1.55 13.53
C THR A 427 -4.68 -1.48 13.11
N VAL A 428 -3.87 -0.75 13.87
CA VAL A 428 -2.44 -0.54 13.58
C VAL A 428 -1.71 -1.87 13.43
N GLY A 429 -1.00 -2.04 12.32
CA GLY A 429 -0.24 -3.24 11.98
C GLY A 429 -1.06 -4.34 11.29
N ARG A 430 -2.36 -4.13 11.05
CA ARG A 430 -3.27 -5.09 10.39
C ARG A 430 -3.88 -4.53 9.09
N PRO A 431 -3.07 -4.06 8.13
CA PRO A 431 -3.60 -3.37 6.96
C PRO A 431 -4.34 -4.30 6.00
N SER A 432 -5.50 -3.84 5.52
CA SER A 432 -6.23 -4.39 4.38
C SER A 432 -6.04 -3.50 3.14
N VAL A 433 -6.19 -4.07 1.94
CA VAL A 433 -6.04 -3.34 0.67
C VAL A 433 -7.31 -3.46 -0.16
N VAL A 434 -7.83 -2.31 -0.59
CA VAL A 434 -8.92 -2.22 -1.56
C VAL A 434 -8.37 -1.64 -2.87
N GLY A 435 -8.41 -2.43 -3.94
CA GLY A 435 -8.08 -1.99 -5.29
C GLY A 435 -9.33 -1.88 -6.16
N VAL A 436 -9.54 -0.74 -6.81
CA VAL A 436 -10.69 -0.52 -7.69
C VAL A 436 -10.24 -0.36 -9.14
N ALA A 437 -10.66 -1.29 -9.99
CA ALA A 437 -10.69 -1.09 -11.44
C ALA A 437 -11.97 -0.35 -11.79
N LYS A 438 -11.88 0.98 -11.93
CA LYS A 438 -13.01 1.83 -12.26
C LYS A 438 -13.56 1.50 -13.65
N GLY A 439 -14.86 1.26 -13.72
CA GLY A 439 -15.60 1.14 -14.95
C GLY A 439 -15.96 2.49 -15.57
N ALA A 440 -16.51 2.46 -16.78
CA ALA A 440 -16.98 3.64 -17.48
C ALA A 440 -18.26 4.27 -16.87
N GLY A 441 -18.90 3.59 -15.92
CA GLY A 441 -20.14 3.99 -15.26
C GLY A 441 -21.40 3.32 -15.82
N GLY A 442 -22.41 3.15 -14.96
CA GLY A 442 -23.74 2.61 -15.32
C GLY A 442 -23.82 1.08 -15.43
N GLY A 443 -22.76 0.35 -15.08
CA GLY A 443 -22.76 -1.10 -14.90
C GLY A 443 -22.84 -1.50 -13.42
N LYS A 444 -22.98 -2.80 -13.16
CA LYS A 444 -22.98 -3.35 -11.80
C LYS A 444 -21.56 -3.60 -11.29
N SER A 445 -21.29 -3.31 -10.03
CA SER A 445 -20.00 -3.57 -9.41
C SER A 445 -19.87 -5.01 -8.90
N LEU A 446 -18.64 -5.53 -8.90
CA LEU A 446 -18.31 -6.85 -8.36
C LEU A 446 -17.12 -6.73 -7.41
N MET A 447 -17.25 -7.30 -6.21
CA MET A 447 -16.16 -7.44 -5.26
C MET A 447 -15.60 -8.85 -5.28
N PHE A 448 -14.28 -8.98 -5.40
CA PHE A 448 -13.55 -10.17 -5.02
C PHE A 448 -12.98 -9.95 -3.63
N ASN A 449 -13.43 -10.74 -2.65
CA ASN A 449 -12.96 -10.65 -1.26
C ASN A 449 -12.15 -11.90 -0.91
N GLY A 450 -11.05 -11.69 -0.20
CA GLY A 450 -10.21 -12.77 0.28
C GLY A 450 -9.17 -12.28 1.27
N HIS A 451 -8.92 -13.09 2.30
CA HIS A 451 -7.99 -12.71 3.35
C HIS A 451 -6.54 -12.97 2.95
N ILE A 452 -5.63 -12.14 3.48
CA ILE A 452 -4.18 -12.20 3.18
C ILE A 452 -3.35 -12.63 4.38
N ASP A 453 -3.94 -12.71 5.57
CA ASP A 453 -3.32 -13.36 6.72
C ASP A 453 -3.36 -14.88 6.59
N THR A 454 -2.51 -15.57 7.35
CA THR A 454 -2.54 -17.03 7.46
C THR A 454 -2.45 -17.45 8.91
N VAL A 455 -2.85 -18.68 9.23
CA VAL A 455 -2.43 -19.27 10.52
C VAL A 455 -0.90 -19.35 10.69
N THR A 456 -0.49 -19.66 11.91
CA THR A 456 0.90 -19.84 12.32
C THR A 456 1.72 -20.77 11.41
N ASN A 457 2.96 -20.37 11.17
CA ASN A 457 3.99 -21.19 10.52
C ASN A 457 4.58 -22.26 11.46
N ALA A 458 4.39 -22.11 12.78
CA ALA A 458 4.85 -23.10 13.75
C ALA A 458 4.17 -24.45 13.53
N GLY A 459 4.98 -25.52 13.43
CA GLY A 459 4.50 -26.88 13.19
C GLY A 459 4.36 -27.27 11.71
N TYR A 460 4.63 -26.35 10.78
CA TYR A 460 4.74 -26.67 9.36
C TYR A 460 5.98 -27.56 9.09
N LYS A 461 5.84 -28.55 8.22
CA LYS A 461 6.93 -29.45 7.80
C LYS A 461 7.63 -28.87 6.58
N GLY A 462 8.93 -28.65 6.71
CA GLY A 462 9.73 -28.02 5.65
C GLY A 462 9.63 -26.51 5.72
N ASP A 463 9.75 -25.85 4.57
CA ASP A 463 9.67 -24.40 4.46
C ASP A 463 8.21 -23.96 4.19
N PRO A 464 7.52 -23.33 5.17
CA PRO A 464 6.15 -22.85 4.98
C PRO A 464 6.04 -21.76 3.91
N LEU A 465 7.12 -21.05 3.60
CA LEU A 465 7.11 -19.92 2.67
C LEU A 465 7.74 -20.29 1.32
N SER A 466 7.89 -21.58 1.01
CA SER A 466 8.64 -22.00 -0.18
C SER A 466 7.99 -21.51 -1.48
N GLY A 467 6.66 -21.59 -1.57
CA GLY A 467 5.91 -21.38 -2.80
C GLY A 467 6.36 -22.31 -3.94
N ASN A 468 6.98 -23.45 -3.65
CA ASN A 468 7.52 -24.34 -4.68
C ASN A 468 6.42 -25.14 -5.35
N ILE A 469 6.58 -25.42 -6.65
CA ILE A 469 5.70 -26.36 -7.35
C ILE A 469 6.25 -27.78 -7.17
N ILE A 470 5.46 -28.65 -6.54
CA ILE A 470 5.77 -30.07 -6.32
C ILE A 470 4.57 -30.87 -6.80
N ASP A 471 4.81 -31.80 -7.72
CA ASP A 471 3.78 -32.69 -8.30
C ASP A 471 2.53 -31.95 -8.79
N GLY A 472 2.73 -30.81 -9.47
CA GLY A 472 1.64 -30.02 -10.06
C GLY A 472 0.85 -29.16 -9.06
N SER A 473 1.36 -28.99 -7.84
CA SER A 473 0.75 -28.15 -6.81
C SER A 473 1.74 -27.13 -6.26
N VAL A 474 1.28 -25.93 -5.92
CA VAL A 474 2.04 -24.93 -5.16
C VAL A 474 2.00 -25.31 -3.70
N HIS A 475 3.15 -25.47 -3.04
CA HIS A 475 3.26 -25.82 -1.63
C HIS A 475 3.68 -24.63 -0.78
N GLY A 476 3.08 -24.54 0.41
CA GLY A 476 3.38 -23.51 1.41
C GLY A 476 2.13 -23.07 2.15
N ARG A 477 2.32 -22.47 3.32
CA ARG A 477 1.26 -21.91 4.15
C ARG A 477 0.50 -20.84 3.36
N GLY A 478 -0.82 -20.96 3.37
CA GLY A 478 -1.75 -20.11 2.66
C GLY A 478 -1.84 -20.33 1.16
N SER A 479 -1.14 -21.33 0.60
CA SER A 479 -1.29 -21.68 -0.82
C SER A 479 -2.73 -22.11 -1.16
N PHE A 480 -3.36 -22.86 -0.26
CA PHE A 480 -4.75 -23.26 -0.34
C PHE A 480 -5.65 -22.26 0.40
N ASP A 481 -5.18 -21.73 1.54
CA ASP A 481 -6.01 -20.97 2.49
C ASP A 481 -5.42 -19.59 2.87
N MET A 482 -5.65 -18.53 2.09
CA MET A 482 -6.36 -18.55 0.80
C MET A 482 -5.66 -17.74 -0.31
N LYS A 483 -4.33 -17.59 -0.23
CA LYS A 483 -3.52 -16.78 -1.17
C LYS A 483 -3.64 -17.23 -2.63
N GLY A 484 -3.89 -18.51 -2.89
CA GLY A 484 -4.18 -19.01 -4.24
C GLY A 484 -5.48 -18.43 -4.83
N GLY A 485 -6.52 -18.29 -4.00
CA GLY A 485 -7.76 -17.61 -4.35
C GLY A 485 -7.57 -16.11 -4.54
N VAL A 486 -6.82 -15.46 -3.64
CA VAL A 486 -6.49 -14.02 -3.75
C VAL A 486 -5.73 -13.72 -5.04
N ALA A 487 -4.72 -14.51 -5.39
CA ALA A 487 -3.99 -14.37 -6.66
C ALA A 487 -4.92 -14.50 -7.87
N ALA A 488 -5.82 -15.49 -7.86
CA ALA A 488 -6.80 -15.67 -8.93
C ALA A 488 -7.74 -14.46 -9.07
N SER A 489 -8.22 -13.93 -7.95
CA SER A 489 -9.06 -12.73 -7.87
C SER A 489 -8.35 -11.48 -8.41
N MET A 490 -7.10 -11.24 -8.02
CA MET A 490 -6.27 -10.12 -8.50
C MET A 490 -6.08 -10.17 -10.02
N ILE A 491 -5.75 -11.35 -10.57
CA ILE A 491 -5.55 -11.55 -12.01
C ILE A 491 -6.87 -11.42 -12.78
N ALA A 492 -7.96 -11.96 -12.26
CA ALA A 492 -9.28 -11.83 -12.87
C ALA A 492 -9.71 -10.35 -12.97
N ALA A 493 -9.50 -9.57 -11.90
CA ALA A 493 -9.78 -8.14 -11.90
C ALA A 493 -8.92 -7.39 -12.94
N ALA A 494 -7.62 -7.71 -13.03
CA ALA A 494 -6.73 -7.09 -14.01
C ALA A 494 -7.16 -7.38 -15.45
N ARG A 495 -7.56 -8.61 -15.76
CA ARG A 495 -8.11 -9.00 -17.06
C ARG A 495 -9.43 -8.30 -17.37
N GLY A 496 -10.31 -8.19 -16.37
CA GLY A 496 -11.57 -7.45 -16.48
C GLY A 496 -11.35 -5.97 -16.78
N LYS A 497 -10.39 -5.32 -16.11
CA LYS A 497 -10.04 -3.92 -16.35
C LYS A 497 -9.66 -3.63 -17.80
N ILE A 498 -8.84 -4.50 -18.41
CA ILE A 498 -8.40 -4.35 -19.81
C ILE A 498 -9.60 -4.39 -20.79
N SER A 499 -10.71 -5.03 -20.39
CA SER A 499 -11.92 -5.14 -21.20
C SER A 499 -12.76 -3.86 -21.25
N GLY A 500 -12.45 -2.84 -20.44
CA GLY A 500 -13.13 -1.53 -20.48
C GLY A 500 -14.59 -1.58 -20.05
N LEU A 501 -14.86 -2.29 -18.95
CA LEU A 501 -16.20 -2.56 -18.42
C LEU A 501 -16.91 -1.30 -17.89
N LYS A 502 -18.23 -1.36 -17.70
CA LYS A 502 -19.01 -0.22 -17.17
C LYS A 502 -19.08 -0.21 -15.65
N GLY A 503 -19.18 -1.39 -15.05
CA GLY A 503 -19.19 -1.58 -13.60
C GLY A 503 -17.78 -1.67 -13.04
N ASP A 504 -17.62 -1.28 -11.78
CA ASP A 504 -16.35 -1.37 -11.08
C ASP A 504 -16.03 -2.82 -10.70
N ILE A 505 -14.76 -3.21 -10.79
CA ILE A 505 -14.27 -4.44 -10.15
C ILE A 505 -13.43 -4.04 -8.94
N ILE A 506 -13.79 -4.55 -7.78
CA ILE A 506 -13.15 -4.26 -6.50
C ILE A 506 -12.41 -5.52 -6.04
N VAL A 507 -11.12 -5.39 -5.72
CA VAL A 507 -10.34 -6.43 -5.03
C VAL A 507 -10.21 -6.00 -3.58
N ALA A 508 -10.76 -6.78 -2.66
CA ALA A 508 -10.71 -6.59 -1.22
C ALA A 508 -9.80 -7.68 -0.60
N ALA A 509 -8.52 -7.33 -0.42
CA ALA A 509 -7.51 -8.17 0.19
C ALA A 509 -7.42 -7.82 1.69
N VAL A 510 -8.07 -8.61 2.54
CA VAL A 510 -8.40 -8.23 3.93
C VAL A 510 -7.53 -8.92 4.97
N ALA A 511 -7.28 -8.25 6.09
CA ALA A 511 -6.55 -8.81 7.21
C ALA A 511 -7.47 -9.51 8.24
N ASP A 512 -6.87 -10.41 9.02
CA ASP A 512 -7.39 -10.99 10.26
C ASP A 512 -8.58 -11.95 10.15
N GLU A 513 -8.89 -12.53 8.99
CA GLU A 513 -10.00 -13.48 8.88
C GLU A 513 -9.81 -14.69 9.80
N GLU A 514 -8.57 -15.18 9.90
CA GLU A 514 -8.19 -16.37 10.66
C GLU A 514 -8.43 -16.24 12.18
N ASN A 515 -8.81 -15.05 12.66
CA ASN A 515 -9.07 -14.76 14.06
C ASN A 515 -10.43 -14.07 14.28
N LEU A 516 -10.58 -12.80 13.87
CA LEU A 516 -11.77 -11.99 14.16
C LEU A 516 -12.36 -11.31 12.92
N SER A 517 -11.75 -11.38 11.74
CA SER A 517 -12.18 -10.68 10.52
C SER A 517 -12.26 -9.17 10.63
N LEU A 518 -11.32 -8.56 11.38
CA LEU A 518 -11.26 -7.11 11.51
C LEU A 518 -11.15 -6.41 10.15
N GLY A 519 -10.43 -6.98 9.18
CA GLY A 519 -10.23 -6.37 7.86
C GLY A 519 -11.53 -6.21 7.05
N THR A 520 -12.42 -7.20 7.06
CA THR A 520 -13.71 -7.09 6.36
C THR A 520 -14.69 -6.20 7.11
N GLU A 521 -14.68 -6.20 8.44
CA GLU A 521 -15.44 -5.24 9.25
C GLU A 521 -14.99 -3.79 8.95
N GLU A 522 -13.68 -3.51 8.99
CA GLU A 522 -13.09 -2.20 8.67
C GLU A 522 -13.43 -1.75 7.23
N LEU A 523 -13.40 -2.68 6.27
CA LEU A 523 -13.81 -2.43 4.89
C LEU A 523 -15.26 -1.97 4.80
N LEU A 524 -16.17 -2.64 5.51
CA LEU A 524 -17.59 -2.31 5.52
C LEU A 524 -17.85 -0.99 6.26
N ASP A 525 -17.14 -0.72 7.35
CA ASP A 525 -17.24 0.52 8.13
C ASP A 525 -16.71 1.73 7.34
N ALA A 526 -15.65 1.54 6.54
CA ALA A 526 -15.15 2.53 5.59
C ALA A 526 -16.12 2.82 4.43
N GLY A 527 -17.23 2.08 4.33
CA GLY A 527 -18.31 2.31 3.38
C GLY A 527 -18.14 1.59 2.03
N TRP A 528 -17.17 0.69 1.90
CA TRP A 528 -17.00 -0.10 0.68
C TRP A 528 -18.18 -1.06 0.48
N ARG A 529 -18.79 -1.02 -0.69
CA ARG A 529 -19.92 -1.87 -1.09
C ARG A 529 -19.80 -2.26 -2.55
N ALA A 530 -20.48 -3.32 -2.96
CA ALA A 530 -20.63 -3.75 -4.35
C ALA A 530 -22.03 -4.33 -4.59
N ASP A 531 -22.45 -4.43 -5.85
CA ASP A 531 -23.74 -5.08 -6.19
C ASP A 531 -23.72 -6.59 -5.95
N ALA A 532 -22.54 -7.19 -5.90
CA ALA A 532 -22.32 -8.59 -5.54
C ALA A 532 -20.85 -8.85 -5.15
N ALA A 533 -20.59 -9.98 -4.48
CA ALA A 533 -19.25 -10.40 -4.10
C ALA A 533 -18.99 -11.89 -4.37
N ILE A 534 -17.74 -12.23 -4.71
CA ILE A 534 -17.22 -13.60 -4.66
C ILE A 534 -16.11 -13.65 -3.62
N ILE A 535 -16.21 -14.60 -2.70
CA ILE A 535 -15.21 -14.89 -1.69
C ILE A 535 -14.39 -16.08 -2.19
N SER A 536 -13.09 -15.90 -2.39
CA SER A 536 -12.23 -16.88 -3.10
C SER A 536 -11.64 -17.99 -2.20
N GLU A 537 -12.34 -18.32 -1.12
CA GLU A 537 -11.97 -19.35 -0.13
C GLU A 537 -11.78 -20.74 -0.75
N PRO A 538 -10.96 -21.62 -0.15
CA PRO A 538 -10.76 -22.96 -0.66
C PRO A 538 -12.08 -23.73 -0.69
N SER A 539 -12.47 -24.17 -1.89
CA SER A 539 -13.78 -24.81 -2.10
C SER A 539 -13.70 -26.09 -2.92
N TYR A 540 -12.50 -26.60 -3.20
CA TYR A 540 -12.29 -27.82 -3.98
C TYR A 540 -12.92 -27.74 -5.39
N LEU A 541 -12.93 -26.54 -5.98
CA LEU A 541 -13.64 -26.21 -7.22
C LEU A 541 -15.16 -26.49 -7.16
N GLN A 542 -15.75 -26.41 -5.96
CA GLN A 542 -17.19 -26.49 -5.72
C GLN A 542 -17.72 -25.11 -5.32
N VAL A 543 -19.03 -24.90 -5.46
CA VAL A 543 -19.64 -23.61 -5.10
C VAL A 543 -20.24 -23.73 -3.71
N THR A 544 -19.63 -23.05 -2.74
CA THR A 544 -20.12 -23.03 -1.37
C THR A 544 -21.21 -21.97 -1.25
N LEU A 545 -22.43 -22.44 -0.93
CA LEU A 545 -23.63 -21.61 -0.86
C LEU A 545 -24.08 -21.35 0.58
N SER A 546 -23.48 -22.03 1.56
CA SER A 546 -23.81 -21.82 2.96
C SER A 546 -22.68 -22.27 3.86
N HIS A 547 -22.55 -21.64 5.02
CA HIS A 547 -21.62 -22.09 6.05
C HIS A 547 -22.19 -21.86 7.44
N ARG A 548 -21.65 -22.56 8.44
CA ARG A 548 -22.11 -22.41 9.83
C ARG A 548 -21.65 -21.08 10.41
N GLY A 549 -22.42 -20.59 11.37
CA GLY A 549 -21.99 -19.54 12.29
C GLY A 549 -21.52 -20.13 13.61
N PHE A 550 -21.14 -19.27 14.54
CA PHE A 550 -20.88 -19.67 15.91
C PHE A 550 -21.20 -18.56 16.91
N ALA A 551 -21.49 -18.96 18.13
CA ALA A 551 -21.61 -18.05 19.26
C ALA A 551 -20.97 -18.68 20.50
N TRP A 552 -20.15 -17.90 21.18
CA TRP A 552 -19.47 -18.29 22.41
C TRP A 552 -20.04 -17.52 23.60
N PHE A 553 -20.39 -18.26 24.64
CA PHE A 553 -20.92 -17.70 25.89
C PHE A 553 -20.12 -18.22 27.07
N GLU A 554 -19.86 -17.35 28.04
CA GLU A 554 -19.43 -17.76 29.37
C GLU A 554 -20.62 -17.76 30.31
N VAL A 555 -20.87 -18.89 30.95
CA VAL A 555 -21.88 -19.07 31.99
C VAL A 555 -21.14 -19.29 33.31
N THR A 556 -21.26 -18.34 34.23
CA THR A 556 -20.66 -18.45 35.57
C THR A 556 -21.75 -18.80 36.58
N ILE A 557 -21.62 -19.95 37.21
CA ILE A 557 -22.47 -20.38 38.32
C ILE A 557 -21.84 -19.89 39.63
N HIS A 558 -22.64 -19.20 40.44
CA HIS A 558 -22.21 -18.61 41.70
C HIS A 558 -22.53 -19.54 42.88
N GLY A 559 -21.56 -19.67 43.77
CA GLY A 559 -21.65 -20.39 45.02
C GLY A 559 -21.23 -19.51 46.20
N LYS A 560 -20.82 -20.15 47.29
CA LYS A 560 -20.36 -19.48 48.49
C LYS A 560 -19.23 -20.29 49.12
N ALA A 561 -18.07 -19.68 49.24
CA ALA A 561 -16.91 -20.32 49.87
C ALA A 561 -17.17 -20.62 51.35
N ALA A 562 -16.76 -21.82 51.76
CA ALA A 562 -16.75 -22.27 53.13
C ALA A 562 -15.72 -23.39 53.30
N HIS A 563 -15.26 -23.61 54.52
CA HIS A 563 -14.40 -24.76 54.84
C HIS A 563 -15.14 -26.07 54.51
N GLY A 564 -14.46 -27.04 53.90
CA GLY A 564 -15.06 -28.29 53.39
C GLY A 564 -15.81 -29.11 54.44
N SER A 565 -15.41 -29.00 55.71
CA SER A 565 -16.09 -29.63 56.85
C SER A 565 -17.34 -28.89 57.37
N ARG A 566 -17.70 -27.74 56.79
CA ARG A 566 -18.85 -26.91 57.19
C ARG A 566 -19.84 -26.73 56.02
N PRO A 567 -20.48 -27.82 55.56
CA PRO A 567 -21.39 -27.80 54.41
C PRO A 567 -22.55 -26.80 54.55
N GLU A 568 -23.01 -26.52 55.76
CA GLU A 568 -24.12 -25.61 56.05
C GLU A 568 -23.80 -24.13 55.77
N LEU A 569 -22.51 -23.77 55.65
CA LEU A 569 -22.08 -22.39 55.40
C LEU A 569 -21.80 -22.11 53.92
N GLY A 570 -21.63 -23.16 53.10
CA GLY A 570 -21.19 -23.07 51.71
C GLY A 570 -22.29 -23.37 50.70
N ILE A 571 -22.05 -22.95 49.45
CA ILE A 571 -22.83 -23.34 48.28
C ILE A 571 -21.81 -23.78 47.22
N ASP A 572 -21.90 -25.04 46.80
CA ASP A 572 -20.93 -25.62 45.87
C ASP A 572 -21.23 -25.24 44.42
N ALA A 573 -20.50 -24.26 43.88
CA ALA A 573 -20.68 -23.84 42.49
C ALA A 573 -20.38 -24.95 41.46
N ILE A 574 -19.45 -25.87 41.75
CA ILE A 574 -19.07 -26.94 40.81
C ILE A 574 -20.20 -27.97 40.72
N VAL A 575 -20.74 -28.40 41.85
CA VAL A 575 -21.89 -29.31 41.87
C VAL A 575 -23.11 -28.66 41.22
N LYS A 576 -23.34 -27.36 41.44
CA LYS A 576 -24.43 -26.61 40.79
C LYS A 576 -24.25 -26.54 39.27
N ALA A 577 -23.03 -26.34 38.80
CA ALA A 577 -22.71 -26.35 37.37
C ALA A 577 -23.07 -27.68 36.68
N GLY A 578 -23.04 -28.81 37.41
CA GLY A 578 -23.50 -30.11 36.92
C GLY A 578 -24.96 -30.12 36.44
N TYR A 579 -25.86 -29.38 37.08
CA TYR A 579 -27.26 -29.29 36.62
C TYR A 579 -27.37 -28.58 35.26
N PHE A 580 -26.59 -27.51 35.07
CA PHE A 580 -26.56 -26.80 33.80
C PHE A 580 -26.00 -27.67 32.67
N LEU A 581 -24.92 -28.42 32.92
CA LEU A 581 -24.33 -29.31 31.90
C LEU A 581 -25.31 -30.41 31.44
N VAL A 582 -26.14 -30.94 32.34
CA VAL A 582 -27.19 -31.92 31.98
C VAL A 582 -28.25 -31.28 31.09
N GLU A 583 -28.69 -30.06 31.38
CA GLU A 583 -29.67 -29.37 30.53
C GLU A 583 -29.08 -28.91 29.19
N LEU A 584 -27.78 -28.60 29.15
CA LEU A 584 -27.04 -28.29 27.93
C LEU A 584 -26.94 -29.51 27.01
N ASP A 585 -26.69 -30.70 27.55
CA ASP A 585 -26.70 -31.96 26.80
C ASP A 585 -28.09 -32.27 26.21
N LYS A 586 -29.15 -32.02 26.99
CA LYS A 586 -30.53 -32.12 26.49
C LYS A 586 -30.82 -31.10 25.38
N LEU A 587 -30.25 -29.90 25.45
CA LEU A 587 -30.34 -28.93 24.35
C LEU A 587 -29.69 -29.49 23.09
N GLY A 588 -28.48 -30.05 23.18
CA GLY A 588 -27.82 -30.73 22.06
C GLY A 588 -28.68 -31.84 21.44
N SER A 589 -29.31 -32.66 22.28
CA SER A 589 -30.23 -33.71 21.84
C SER A 589 -31.48 -33.17 21.12
N ARG A 590 -32.05 -32.05 21.59
CA ARG A 590 -33.18 -31.38 20.93
C ARG A 590 -32.78 -30.84 19.56
N LEU A 591 -31.66 -30.13 19.49
CA LEU A 591 -31.15 -29.56 18.24
C LEU A 591 -30.93 -30.65 17.18
N ALA A 592 -30.41 -31.82 17.58
CA ALA A 592 -30.20 -32.95 16.68
C ALA A 592 -31.50 -33.58 16.14
N GLN A 593 -32.65 -33.31 16.75
CA GLN A 593 -33.97 -33.81 16.33
C GLN A 593 -34.72 -32.81 15.44
N ASP A 594 -34.27 -31.55 15.37
CA ASP A 594 -34.88 -30.57 14.49
C ASP A 594 -34.71 -30.96 13.01
N LYS A 595 -35.56 -30.40 12.13
CA LYS A 595 -35.47 -30.66 10.68
C LYS A 595 -34.10 -30.28 10.10
N GLY A 596 -33.42 -29.30 10.72
CA GLY A 596 -32.12 -28.80 10.31
C GLY A 596 -32.15 -28.03 8.98
N HIS A 597 -31.02 -27.43 8.65
CA HIS A 597 -30.78 -26.80 7.35
C HIS A 597 -30.54 -27.87 6.26
N ALA A 598 -30.99 -27.62 5.03
CA ALA A 598 -30.99 -28.63 3.97
C ALA A 598 -29.60 -29.16 3.60
N LEU A 599 -28.57 -28.30 3.67
CA LEU A 599 -27.19 -28.65 3.38
C LEU A 599 -26.29 -28.76 4.62
N LEU A 600 -26.58 -27.98 5.67
CA LEU A 600 -25.73 -27.90 6.86
C LEU A 600 -26.17 -28.87 7.96
N GLY A 601 -27.39 -29.40 7.90
CA GLY A 601 -28.00 -30.15 8.99
C GLY A 601 -28.31 -29.24 10.19
N ASN A 602 -28.17 -29.78 11.39
CA ASN A 602 -28.57 -29.11 12.63
C ASN A 602 -27.44 -28.28 13.23
N GLY A 603 -27.79 -27.21 13.95
CA GLY A 603 -26.85 -26.57 14.86
C GLY A 603 -26.40 -27.50 15.99
N THR A 604 -25.20 -27.28 16.53
CA THR A 604 -24.66 -28.06 17.66
C THR A 604 -24.31 -27.17 18.84
N VAL A 605 -24.29 -27.74 20.04
CA VAL A 605 -23.88 -27.06 21.29
C VAL A 605 -22.98 -27.97 22.10
N HIS A 606 -21.95 -27.42 22.73
CA HIS A 606 -21.14 -28.14 23.71
C HIS A 606 -20.50 -27.20 24.73
N ALA A 607 -20.07 -27.76 25.87
CA ALA A 607 -19.21 -27.06 26.83
C ALA A 607 -17.74 -27.30 26.46
N GLY A 608 -17.05 -26.25 26.02
CA GLY A 608 -15.65 -26.32 25.58
C GLY A 608 -14.65 -26.23 26.73
N LEU A 609 -14.95 -25.43 27.76
CA LEU A 609 -14.10 -25.26 28.95
C LEU A 609 -14.94 -25.24 30.22
N VAL A 610 -14.41 -25.82 31.30
CA VAL A 610 -15.01 -25.75 32.65
C VAL A 610 -13.90 -25.43 33.65
N LYS A 611 -14.08 -24.36 34.45
CA LYS A 611 -13.13 -23.93 35.48
C LYS A 611 -13.88 -23.59 36.77
N GLY A 612 -13.60 -24.29 37.86
CA GLY A 612 -14.22 -24.01 39.16
C GLY A 612 -13.37 -24.49 40.33
N GLY A 613 -13.50 -23.80 41.45
CA GLY A 613 -12.72 -24.07 42.67
C GLY A 613 -11.29 -23.53 42.65
N GLU A 614 -10.71 -23.39 43.83
CA GLU A 614 -9.34 -22.90 44.04
C GLU A 614 -8.46 -23.96 44.70
N GLU A 615 -9.00 -24.68 45.69
CA GLU A 615 -8.30 -25.72 46.46
C GLU A 615 -9.30 -26.76 46.99
N PRO A 616 -8.86 -28.00 47.31
CA PRO A 616 -9.77 -29.11 47.61
C PRO A 616 -10.50 -29.01 48.97
N SER A 617 -10.02 -28.18 49.90
CA SER A 617 -10.53 -28.11 51.27
C SER A 617 -11.60 -27.02 51.46
N SER A 618 -12.08 -26.42 50.37
CA SER A 618 -13.06 -25.33 50.38
C SER A 618 -14.18 -25.57 49.37
N TYR A 619 -15.41 -25.18 49.74
CA TYR A 619 -16.51 -25.11 48.79
C TYR A 619 -16.22 -24.05 47.72
N PRO A 620 -16.38 -24.36 46.43
CA PRO A 620 -16.06 -23.42 45.35
C PRO A 620 -17.09 -22.29 45.28
N ALA A 621 -16.64 -21.04 45.38
CA ALA A 621 -17.50 -19.86 45.25
C ALA A 621 -17.95 -19.58 43.81
N GLN A 622 -17.28 -20.16 42.82
CA GLN A 622 -17.59 -19.95 41.40
C GLN A 622 -17.18 -21.15 40.54
N CYS A 623 -17.92 -21.36 39.46
CA CYS A 623 -17.60 -22.27 38.37
C CYS A 623 -18.02 -21.64 37.04
N THR A 624 -17.08 -21.41 36.12
CA THR A 624 -17.33 -20.83 34.80
C THR A 624 -17.25 -21.91 33.73
N ILE A 625 -18.25 -21.92 32.84
CA ILE A 625 -18.37 -22.81 31.70
C ILE A 625 -18.36 -21.97 30.43
N THR A 626 -17.44 -22.26 29.50
CA THR A 626 -17.46 -21.69 28.16
C THR A 626 -18.26 -22.63 27.25
N VAL A 627 -19.36 -22.12 26.69
CA VAL A 627 -20.25 -22.83 25.78
C VAL A 627 -19.98 -22.35 24.36
N GLU A 628 -19.79 -23.29 23.43
CA GLU A 628 -19.84 -23.00 22.00
C GLU A 628 -21.15 -23.53 21.41
N ARG A 629 -21.80 -22.68 20.61
CA ARG A 629 -22.94 -23.03 19.79
C ARG A 629 -22.61 -22.78 18.31
N ARG A 630 -22.67 -23.82 17.47
CA ARG A 630 -22.51 -23.71 16.00
C ARG A 630 -23.85 -23.50 15.30
N THR A 631 -24.14 -22.29 14.87
CA THR A 631 -25.44 -21.91 14.29
C THR A 631 -25.56 -22.27 12.81
N VAL A 632 -26.78 -22.46 12.33
CA VAL A 632 -27.13 -22.58 10.90
C VAL A 632 -28.08 -21.45 10.49
N PRO A 633 -28.24 -21.13 9.18
CA PRO A 633 -29.10 -20.04 8.74
C PRO A 633 -30.49 -20.07 9.37
N GLY A 634 -30.89 -18.94 9.97
CA GLY A 634 -32.11 -18.81 10.77
C GLY A 634 -31.89 -18.88 12.30
N GLU A 635 -30.70 -19.28 12.76
CA GLU A 635 -30.32 -19.26 14.18
C GLU A 635 -29.40 -18.06 14.47
N THR A 636 -29.91 -17.04 15.18
CA THR A 636 -29.11 -15.88 15.60
C THR A 636 -28.53 -16.10 17.00
N ASP A 637 -27.53 -15.32 17.37
CA ASP A 637 -26.95 -15.37 18.71
C ASP A 637 -27.91 -14.90 19.80
N GLU A 638 -28.89 -14.03 19.51
CA GLU A 638 -29.99 -13.75 20.44
C GLU A 638 -30.86 -14.98 20.70
N VAL A 639 -31.09 -15.81 19.68
CA VAL A 639 -31.81 -17.09 19.86
C VAL A 639 -31.00 -18.03 20.75
N VAL A 640 -29.68 -18.09 20.55
CA VAL A 640 -28.79 -18.89 21.40
C VAL A 640 -28.82 -18.40 22.84
N GLU A 641 -28.69 -17.08 23.06
CA GLU A 641 -28.73 -16.49 24.39
C GLU A 641 -30.07 -16.78 25.07
N ALA A 642 -31.19 -16.61 24.37
CA ALA A 642 -32.52 -16.93 24.89
C ALA A 642 -32.67 -18.41 25.28
N GLN A 643 -32.09 -19.34 24.51
CA GLN A 643 -32.06 -20.76 24.85
C GLN A 643 -31.26 -21.04 26.13
N LEU A 644 -30.08 -20.44 26.28
CA LEU A 644 -29.23 -20.61 27.46
C LEU A 644 -29.86 -19.97 28.70
N CYS A 645 -30.37 -18.75 28.58
CA CYS A 645 -31.09 -18.07 29.65
C CYS A 645 -32.33 -18.85 30.08
N GLY A 646 -33.12 -19.37 29.13
CA GLY A 646 -34.28 -20.20 29.46
C GLY A 646 -33.92 -21.47 30.24
N ILE A 647 -32.78 -22.10 29.95
CA ILE A 647 -32.26 -23.22 30.77
C ILE A 647 -31.90 -22.73 32.18
N LEU A 648 -31.13 -21.64 32.27
CA LEU A 648 -30.62 -21.11 33.52
C LEU A 648 -31.73 -20.60 34.45
N ASP A 649 -32.73 -19.92 33.91
CA ASP A 649 -33.91 -19.43 34.65
C ASP A 649 -34.74 -20.60 35.22
N ASN A 650 -34.92 -21.67 34.43
CA ASN A 650 -35.56 -22.89 34.90
C ASN A 650 -34.76 -23.53 36.05
N LEU A 651 -33.43 -23.51 35.99
CA LEU A 651 -32.58 -24.02 37.06
C LEU A 651 -32.65 -23.16 38.33
N VAL A 652 -32.76 -21.84 38.21
CA VAL A 652 -33.02 -20.95 39.36
C VAL A 652 -34.31 -21.33 40.08
N ALA A 653 -35.36 -21.70 39.33
CA ALA A 653 -36.64 -22.12 39.91
C ALA A 653 -36.60 -23.52 40.55
N MET A 654 -35.82 -24.46 40.00
CA MET A 654 -35.84 -25.87 40.41
C MET A 654 -34.73 -26.27 41.39
N VAL A 655 -33.59 -25.57 41.37
CA VAL A 655 -32.40 -25.95 42.14
C VAL A 655 -32.20 -24.92 43.27
N PRO A 656 -32.31 -25.32 44.55
CA PRO A 656 -32.12 -24.40 45.67
C PRO A 656 -30.77 -23.69 45.64
N ASN A 657 -30.76 -22.39 45.94
CA ASN A 657 -29.56 -21.54 45.97
C ASN A 657 -28.76 -21.52 44.66
N PHE A 658 -29.42 -21.70 43.51
CA PHE A 658 -28.78 -21.57 42.20
C PHE A 658 -28.77 -20.09 41.78
N ALA A 659 -27.60 -19.57 41.44
CA ALA A 659 -27.41 -18.21 40.94
C ALA A 659 -26.36 -18.23 39.83
N PHE A 660 -26.51 -17.37 38.82
CA PHE A 660 -25.63 -17.35 37.66
C PHE A 660 -25.43 -15.95 37.10
N SER A 661 -24.41 -15.81 36.28
CA SER A 661 -24.26 -14.73 35.28
C SER A 661 -23.90 -15.36 33.94
N ILE A 662 -24.30 -14.69 32.86
CA ILE A 662 -23.99 -15.10 31.48
C ILE A 662 -23.42 -13.91 30.74
N LYS A 663 -22.43 -14.17 29.88
CA LYS A 663 -21.77 -13.17 29.05
C LYS A 663 -21.54 -13.73 27.66
N ARG A 664 -21.99 -13.03 26.62
CA ARG A 664 -21.58 -13.29 25.24
C ARG A 664 -20.13 -12.87 25.05
N ILE A 665 -19.29 -13.78 24.56
CA ILE A 665 -17.86 -13.54 24.32
C ILE A 665 -17.66 -13.04 22.90
N THR A 666 -18.18 -13.79 21.92
CA THR A 666 -18.16 -13.42 20.51
C THR A 666 -19.26 -14.19 19.78
N SER A 667 -19.69 -13.66 18.64
CA SER A 667 -20.62 -14.31 17.73
C SER A 667 -20.31 -13.94 16.29
N ARG A 668 -20.58 -14.89 15.38
CA ARG A 668 -20.43 -14.77 13.95
C ARG A 668 -21.61 -15.46 13.27
N ALA A 669 -22.30 -14.73 12.41
CA ALA A 669 -23.53 -15.20 11.79
C ALA A 669 -23.28 -16.35 10.80
N PRO A 670 -24.23 -17.29 10.64
CA PRO A 670 -24.20 -18.27 9.56
C PRO A 670 -24.49 -17.59 8.22
N PHE A 671 -24.07 -18.21 7.11
CA PHE A 671 -24.26 -17.68 5.76
C PHE A 671 -25.14 -18.57 4.90
N GLN A 672 -25.95 -17.96 4.03
CA GLN A 672 -26.73 -18.62 2.99
C GLN A 672 -26.86 -17.72 1.76
N ALA A 673 -26.35 -18.18 0.62
CA ALA A 673 -26.59 -17.57 -0.68
C ALA A 673 -28.01 -17.90 -1.19
N ASP A 674 -28.67 -16.91 -1.79
CA ASP A 674 -29.92 -17.12 -2.51
C ASP A 674 -29.66 -17.59 -3.94
N THR A 675 -29.89 -18.89 -4.17
CA THR A 675 -29.71 -19.51 -5.48
C THR A 675 -30.60 -18.94 -6.57
N ALA A 676 -31.70 -18.25 -6.25
CA ALA A 676 -32.56 -17.64 -7.26
C ALA A 676 -32.00 -16.33 -7.82
N LEU A 677 -30.99 -15.73 -7.16
CA LEU A 677 -30.43 -14.46 -7.60
C LEU A 677 -29.70 -14.60 -8.95
N PRO A 678 -29.87 -13.61 -9.87
CA PRO A 678 -29.18 -13.60 -11.15
C PRO A 678 -27.65 -13.74 -11.01
N PHE A 679 -27.08 -13.15 -9.96
CA PHE A 679 -25.65 -13.24 -9.67
C PHE A 679 -25.20 -14.68 -9.38
N THR A 680 -25.89 -15.38 -8.47
CA THR A 680 -25.55 -16.77 -8.12
C THR A 680 -25.68 -17.69 -9.33
N GLN A 681 -26.73 -17.51 -10.14
CA GLN A 681 -26.90 -18.27 -11.39
C GLN A 681 -25.79 -17.97 -12.41
N LEU A 682 -25.33 -16.72 -12.50
CA LEU A 682 -24.20 -16.33 -13.35
C LEU A 682 -22.89 -17.01 -12.93
N VAL A 683 -22.61 -17.07 -11.63
CA VAL A 683 -21.44 -17.79 -11.10
C VAL A 683 -21.53 -19.27 -11.44
N LEU A 684 -22.66 -19.93 -11.16
CA LEU A 684 -22.86 -21.34 -11.46
C LEU A 684 -22.68 -21.65 -12.96
N LYS A 685 -23.21 -20.79 -13.85
CA LYS A 685 -23.04 -20.89 -15.30
C LYS A 685 -21.55 -20.87 -15.69
N HIS A 686 -20.78 -19.88 -15.22
CA HIS A 686 -19.37 -19.77 -15.60
C HIS A 686 -18.49 -20.85 -14.98
N VAL A 687 -18.78 -21.28 -13.75
CA VAL A 687 -18.11 -22.45 -13.14
C VAL A 687 -18.36 -23.70 -13.98
N LYS A 688 -19.60 -23.95 -14.40
CA LYS A 688 -19.93 -25.07 -15.30
C LYS A 688 -19.18 -25.00 -16.62
N ASP A 689 -19.16 -23.82 -17.23
CA ASP A 689 -18.55 -23.59 -18.53
C ASP A 689 -17.03 -23.76 -18.50
N VAL A 690 -16.37 -23.43 -17.40
CA VAL A 690 -14.91 -23.60 -17.24
C VAL A 690 -14.57 -25.04 -16.86
N LEU A 691 -15.25 -25.61 -15.87
CA LEU A 691 -14.95 -26.96 -15.36
C LEU A 691 -15.50 -28.09 -16.25
N LYS A 692 -16.38 -27.77 -17.22
CA LYS A 692 -17.02 -28.72 -18.13
C LYS A 692 -17.79 -29.84 -17.41
N ARG A 693 -18.31 -29.55 -16.21
CA ARG A 693 -19.14 -30.42 -15.38
C ARG A 693 -20.15 -29.59 -14.60
N GLU A 694 -21.25 -30.22 -14.15
CA GLU A 694 -22.21 -29.52 -13.29
C GLU A 694 -21.54 -29.07 -11.99
N PRO A 695 -21.73 -27.80 -11.57
CA PRO A 695 -21.20 -27.31 -10.30
C PRO A 695 -21.80 -28.10 -9.13
N VAL A 696 -20.95 -28.55 -8.21
CA VAL A 696 -21.39 -29.16 -6.97
C VAL A 696 -21.73 -28.07 -5.98
N TRP A 697 -22.92 -28.14 -5.39
CA TRP A 697 -23.33 -27.25 -4.29
C TRP A 697 -22.82 -27.79 -2.98
N ARG A 698 -22.14 -26.94 -2.22
CA ARG A 698 -21.53 -27.32 -0.96
C ARG A 698 -22.01 -26.41 0.16
N ALA A 699 -21.93 -26.96 1.36
CA ALA A 699 -22.02 -26.20 2.59
C ALA A 699 -20.84 -26.53 3.49
N GLU A 700 -20.30 -25.52 4.16
CA GLU A 700 -19.08 -25.66 4.96
C GLU A 700 -19.36 -25.60 6.46
N PRO A 701 -18.65 -26.41 7.27
CA PRO A 701 -18.81 -26.39 8.71
C PRO A 701 -18.04 -25.24 9.39
N PHE A 702 -17.07 -24.66 8.70
CA PHE A 702 -16.32 -23.48 9.15
C PHE A 702 -17.09 -22.19 8.84
N TRP A 703 -16.53 -21.05 9.23
CA TRP A 703 -17.09 -19.72 9.03
C TRP A 703 -16.19 -18.94 8.07
N THR A 704 -16.73 -18.00 7.28
CA THR A 704 -15.94 -17.06 6.47
C THR A 704 -16.57 -15.67 6.42
N ASP A 705 -15.83 -14.70 5.88
CA ASP A 705 -16.24 -13.31 5.65
C ASP A 705 -17.50 -13.13 4.78
N ALA A 706 -17.96 -14.18 4.08
CA ALA A 706 -19.19 -14.14 3.31
C ALA A 706 -20.42 -13.76 4.14
N ALA A 707 -20.45 -14.13 5.43
CA ALA A 707 -21.50 -13.73 6.35
C ALA A 707 -21.53 -12.21 6.57
N LEU A 708 -20.37 -11.56 6.77
CA LEU A 708 -20.28 -10.11 6.98
C LEU A 708 -20.78 -9.33 5.76
N LEU A 709 -20.37 -9.76 4.55
CA LEU A 709 -20.82 -9.14 3.30
C LEU A 709 -22.33 -9.34 3.08
N ALA A 710 -22.86 -10.53 3.38
CA ALA A 710 -24.29 -10.81 3.28
C ALA A 710 -25.13 -9.98 4.26
N ASP A 711 -24.69 -9.84 5.52
CA ASP A 711 -25.34 -9.01 6.53
C ASP A 711 -25.34 -7.52 6.14
N ALA A 712 -24.30 -7.08 5.41
CA ALA A 712 -24.24 -5.75 4.80
C ALA A 712 -25.13 -5.59 3.55
N GLY A 713 -25.88 -6.63 3.17
CA GLY A 713 -26.80 -6.63 2.03
C GLY A 713 -26.14 -6.92 0.68
N ILE A 714 -24.92 -7.46 0.65
CA ILE A 714 -24.19 -7.79 -0.59
C ILE A 714 -24.39 -9.26 -0.94
N PRO A 715 -25.08 -9.59 -2.06
CA PRO A 715 -25.20 -10.95 -2.53
C PRO A 715 -23.83 -11.60 -2.74
N SER A 716 -23.58 -12.71 -2.06
CA SER A 716 -22.26 -13.33 -1.99
C SER A 716 -22.28 -14.79 -2.39
N VAL A 717 -21.17 -15.30 -2.93
CA VAL A 717 -20.94 -16.72 -3.24
C VAL A 717 -19.47 -17.06 -2.93
N LEU A 718 -19.20 -18.25 -2.41
CA LEU A 718 -17.82 -18.73 -2.22
C LEU A 718 -17.41 -19.66 -3.37
N PHE A 719 -16.27 -19.38 -3.99
CA PHE A 719 -15.68 -20.23 -5.01
C PHE A 719 -14.17 -20.01 -5.13
N GLY A 720 -13.40 -21.08 -4.88
CA GLY A 720 -11.94 -21.03 -4.93
C GLY A 720 -11.29 -22.34 -5.30
N VAL A 721 -10.01 -22.43 -4.98
CA VAL A 721 -9.08 -23.43 -5.54
C VAL A 721 -9.32 -24.84 -5.00
N ASP A 722 -8.70 -25.82 -5.65
CA ASP A 722 -8.58 -27.20 -5.16
C ASP A 722 -7.21 -27.43 -4.57
N GLY A 723 -7.15 -28.23 -3.51
CA GLY A 723 -5.97 -28.35 -2.67
C GLY A 723 -6.25 -29.14 -1.40
N ASN A 724 -5.31 -29.08 -0.46
CA ASN A 724 -5.47 -29.75 0.82
C ASN A 724 -4.57 -29.14 1.89
N GLY A 725 -4.86 -29.47 3.15
CA GLY A 725 -3.99 -29.19 4.27
C GLY A 725 -4.10 -27.79 4.86
N ALA A 726 -5.26 -27.13 4.71
CA ALA A 726 -5.61 -25.95 5.50
C ALA A 726 -5.28 -26.23 6.98
N HIS A 727 -4.46 -25.36 7.58
CA HIS A 727 -4.00 -25.42 8.97
C HIS A 727 -3.18 -26.66 9.34
N ALA A 728 -2.84 -27.51 8.36
CA ALA A 728 -2.09 -28.73 8.59
C ALA A 728 -0.58 -28.49 8.55
N ALA A 729 0.19 -29.55 8.83
CA ALA A 729 1.65 -29.54 8.77
C ALA A 729 2.21 -29.42 7.34
N THR A 730 1.37 -29.60 6.32
CA THR A 730 1.69 -29.41 4.90
C THR A 730 0.45 -28.91 4.20
N GLU A 731 0.59 -27.90 3.37
CA GLU A 731 -0.53 -27.27 2.65
C GLU A 731 -0.14 -27.04 1.19
N TRP A 732 -1.10 -27.28 0.28
CA TRP A 732 -0.90 -27.10 -1.15
C TRP A 732 -2.19 -26.81 -1.91
N ALA A 733 -2.07 -26.05 -3.00
CA ALA A 733 -3.12 -25.84 -3.99
C ALA A 733 -2.68 -26.30 -5.38
N THR A 734 -3.57 -26.92 -6.16
CA THR A 734 -3.22 -27.42 -7.49
C THR A 734 -3.06 -26.28 -8.48
N VAL A 735 -2.00 -26.34 -9.29
CA VAL A 735 -1.72 -25.38 -10.37
C VAL A 735 -2.90 -25.25 -11.34
N GLU A 736 -3.52 -26.39 -11.69
CA GLU A 736 -4.67 -26.42 -12.58
C GLU A 736 -5.88 -25.66 -12.01
N SER A 737 -6.20 -25.87 -10.73
CA SER A 737 -7.35 -25.21 -10.10
C SER A 737 -7.18 -23.70 -10.00
N ILE A 738 -5.96 -23.20 -9.73
CA ILE A 738 -5.66 -21.76 -9.72
C ILE A 738 -6.02 -21.14 -11.08
N GLY A 739 -5.63 -21.79 -12.18
CA GLY A 739 -5.99 -21.36 -13.53
C GLY A 739 -7.49 -21.40 -13.80
N GLN A 740 -8.18 -22.47 -13.39
CA GLN A 740 -9.62 -22.64 -13.58
C GLN A 740 -10.43 -21.60 -12.79
N VAL A 741 -10.07 -21.34 -11.53
CA VAL A 741 -10.71 -20.30 -10.72
C VAL A 741 -10.52 -18.94 -11.36
N THR A 742 -9.28 -18.59 -11.73
CA THR A 742 -8.98 -17.31 -12.38
C THR A 742 -9.84 -17.09 -13.63
N GLU A 743 -9.98 -18.11 -14.48
CA GLU A 743 -10.80 -18.03 -15.69
C GLU A 743 -12.30 -17.85 -15.38
N ALA A 744 -12.84 -18.60 -14.41
CA ALA A 744 -14.24 -18.48 -14.01
C ALA A 744 -14.54 -17.08 -13.43
N LEU A 745 -13.68 -16.59 -12.53
CA LEU A 745 -13.81 -15.24 -11.96
C LEU A 745 -13.72 -14.16 -13.04
N THR A 746 -12.80 -14.30 -14.00
CA THR A 746 -12.67 -13.36 -15.14
C THR A 746 -13.97 -13.29 -15.94
N ARG A 747 -14.57 -14.43 -16.27
CA ARG A 747 -15.81 -14.47 -17.05
C ARG A 747 -17.00 -13.89 -16.30
N VAL A 748 -17.11 -14.16 -15.00
CA VAL A 748 -18.15 -13.56 -14.15
C VAL A 748 -17.99 -12.05 -14.13
N ALA A 749 -16.79 -11.53 -13.88
CA ALA A 749 -16.54 -10.09 -13.88
C ALA A 749 -16.88 -9.43 -15.23
N CYS A 750 -16.44 -10.04 -16.33
CA CYS A 750 -16.71 -9.50 -17.67
C CYS A 750 -18.19 -9.50 -18.05
N GLU A 751 -19.00 -10.47 -17.60
CA GLU A 751 -20.45 -10.50 -17.89
C GLU A 751 -21.26 -9.66 -16.89
N TRP A 752 -20.88 -9.64 -15.62
CA TRP A 752 -21.59 -8.89 -14.58
C TRP A 752 -21.38 -7.38 -14.69
N CYS A 753 -20.15 -6.94 -14.97
CA CYS A 753 -19.78 -5.53 -15.02
C CYS A 753 -19.89 -4.89 -16.43
N ALA A 754 -20.42 -5.60 -17.43
CA ALA A 754 -20.49 -5.17 -18.83
C ALA A 754 -21.34 -3.90 -19.11
#